data_AF-A0A932W2R3-F1
#
_entry.id   AF-A0A932W2R3-F1
#
_cell.length_a   1.000
_cell.length_b   1.000
_cell.length_c   1.000
_cell.angle_alpha   90.00
_cell.angle_beta   90.00
_cell.angle_gamma   90.00
#
_symmetry.space_group_name_H-M   'P 1'
#
loop_
_entity.id
_entity.type
_entity.pdbx_description
1 polymer ?
#
loop_
_entity_poly.entity_id
_entity_poly.type
_entity_poly.pdbx_seq_one_letter_code
_entity_poly.pdbx_strand_id
1 'polypeptide(L)'
;MLTRTLALAFVLAAGTATAAEKPETWVEACSPHFRVISNAGEKQARRAAGQFERFRDVLHHVLPKARVDSATPMLILAVKDEKSLKALIPEFWKTKGSTHPAGVFLRSTGKDFVALRLDVEGVDPYHVLYHEYTHSLMALNFGTLPVWVGEGLAEFFGHAEIGEKEAGTGRPSAYQLGLLQAKHLLPIETLLTADKKSPYYNEADKTSLFYAQSWALTHYFMLGDKGARQSQLLKYLTLVDQGVPELEAAQRTFGDLKHLANQLEGYVRLAQYFYLGVKLGAASDEKQYAVREVPEAEALAARGNFLLHDSRTAEARAMLEEALRLDPQQGLAHEGLGFYYLRQGNREEAARHFAEAIRFDPANYLAHYHYAMLSAAKPDAAGTDLVEIHLRKAIELNAEFARAYWALASHYAVRGIKLEEALQLALKAAQLEPGELAHHINVASVLLHMGRADEAVGIAQRALKAARSDDQRAALQSFLLHATQVQGRLAQKKRDEEESAAAQKQGEVEKARREQERKAAEEIARQQEAAAQKASKPGKSPAGVSRAAGRPAAMEGKVANVTCGPGMAIDLTLGTGSAAMLLHADNYFKIEFYSTNWRPPDNFQPCQHLGGLAVKVAYNAVQGKPYVGEILAIEVKR
;
A
#
# COMPACT_ATOMS: atom_id res chain seq x y z
N MET A 1 80.40 -37.13 48.49
CA MET A 1 79.38 -38.19 48.38
C MET A 1 78.05 -37.61 48.83
N LEU A 2 77.18 -37.33 47.86
CA LEU A 2 75.78 -36.92 48.02
C LEU A 2 74.94 -38.04 47.41
N THR A 3 74.03 -38.64 48.16
CA THR A 3 72.99 -39.50 47.59
C THR A 3 71.66 -39.14 48.21
N ARG A 4 70.84 -38.45 47.41
CA ARG A 4 69.41 -38.23 47.58
C ARG A 4 68.67 -39.53 47.31
N THR A 5 67.74 -39.90 48.18
CA THR A 5 66.67 -40.86 47.88
C THR A 5 65.33 -40.11 47.93
N LEU A 6 64.70 -39.97 46.75
CA LEU A 6 63.32 -39.52 46.60
C LEU A 6 62.39 -40.65 47.02
N ALA A 7 61.47 -40.38 47.95
CA ALA A 7 60.26 -41.18 48.15
C ALA A 7 59.08 -40.45 47.50
N LEU A 8 58.49 -41.09 46.48
CA LEU A 8 57.37 -40.60 45.69
C LEU A 8 56.07 -40.92 46.45
N ALA A 9 55.40 -39.92 47.00
CA ALA A 9 54.06 -40.07 47.56
C ALA A 9 53.02 -39.82 46.46
N PHE A 10 52.31 -40.88 46.05
CA PHE A 10 51.15 -40.79 45.17
C PHE A 10 49.98 -40.13 45.93
N VAL A 11 49.70 -38.87 45.61
CA VAL A 11 48.43 -38.22 46.02
C VAL A 11 47.39 -38.59 44.97
N LEU A 12 46.43 -39.43 45.35
CA LEU A 12 45.19 -39.65 44.61
C LEU A 12 44.42 -38.33 44.57
N ALA A 13 44.47 -37.64 43.42
CA ALA A 13 43.55 -36.56 43.11
C ALA A 13 42.16 -37.16 42.89
N ALA A 14 41.32 -37.11 43.94
CA ALA A 14 39.88 -37.31 43.79
C ALA A 14 39.35 -36.12 42.96
N GLY A 15 39.16 -36.36 41.66
CA GLY A 15 38.48 -35.40 40.79
C GLY A 15 37.07 -35.17 41.32
N THR A 16 36.78 -33.93 41.71
CA THR A 16 35.41 -33.47 41.89
C THR A 16 34.76 -33.46 40.52
N ALA A 17 34.10 -34.56 40.16
CA ALA A 17 33.11 -34.55 39.11
C ALA A 17 32.04 -33.54 39.53
N THR A 18 32.05 -32.35 38.92
CA THR A 18 30.90 -31.45 38.97
C THR A 18 29.72 -32.27 38.48
N ALA A 19 28.73 -32.49 39.33
CA ALA A 19 27.48 -33.11 38.93
C ALA A 19 26.98 -32.34 37.71
N ALA A 20 27.00 -32.98 36.53
CA ALA A 20 26.40 -32.41 35.34
C ALA A 20 24.95 -32.09 35.71
N GLU A 21 24.56 -30.81 35.66
CA GLU A 21 23.16 -30.43 35.81
C GLU A 21 22.35 -31.33 34.86
N LYS A 22 21.31 -32.00 35.37
CA LYS A 22 20.44 -32.83 34.53
C LYS A 22 19.98 -31.97 33.32
N PRO A 23 19.94 -32.53 32.11
CA PRO A 23 19.42 -31.83 30.95
C PRO A 23 18.07 -31.23 31.29
N GLU A 24 17.92 -29.94 31.01
CA GLU A 24 16.72 -29.21 31.34
C GLU A 24 15.57 -29.70 30.45
N THR A 25 14.48 -30.17 31.05
CA THR A 25 13.34 -30.70 30.29
C THR A 25 12.42 -29.56 29.87
N TRP A 26 12.17 -29.45 28.57
CA TRP A 26 11.26 -28.46 28.00
C TRP A 26 9.93 -29.11 27.61
N VAL A 27 8.84 -28.37 27.82
CA VAL A 27 7.49 -28.75 27.42
C VAL A 27 6.81 -27.63 26.64
N GLU A 28 5.91 -27.98 25.74
CA GLU A 28 5.04 -27.04 25.04
C GLU A 28 3.61 -27.23 25.54
N ALA A 29 2.97 -26.16 25.99
CA ALA A 29 1.53 -26.10 26.22
C ALA A 29 0.86 -25.30 25.09
N CYS A 30 -0.13 -25.90 24.44
CA CYS A 30 -0.93 -25.26 23.40
C CYS A 30 -2.35 -25.01 23.89
N SER A 31 -2.73 -23.73 23.96
CA SER A 31 -4.11 -23.27 24.11
C SER A 31 -4.68 -22.87 22.75
N PRO A 32 -5.96 -22.45 22.64
CA PRO A 32 -6.54 -22.03 21.37
C PRO A 32 -5.76 -20.91 20.65
N HIS A 33 -5.17 -19.95 21.39
CA HIS A 33 -4.50 -18.78 20.81
C HIS A 33 -3.01 -18.68 21.13
N PHE A 34 -2.49 -19.44 22.09
CA PHE A 34 -1.11 -19.30 22.55
C PHE A 34 -0.34 -20.62 22.56
N ARG A 35 0.94 -20.51 22.22
CA ARG A 35 1.94 -21.58 22.35
C ARG A 35 2.97 -21.17 23.39
N VAL A 36 3.07 -21.95 24.46
CA VAL A 36 3.99 -21.71 25.57
C VAL A 36 5.03 -22.80 25.63
N ILE A 37 6.30 -22.45 25.46
CA ILE A 37 7.45 -23.34 25.68
C ILE A 37 8.05 -23.01 27.05
N SER A 38 8.22 -24.04 27.89
CA SER A 38 8.61 -23.86 29.30
C SER A 38 9.57 -24.93 29.81
N ASN A 39 10.52 -24.52 30.66
CA ASN A 39 11.37 -25.40 31.45
C ASN A 39 10.87 -25.57 32.90
N ALA A 40 9.66 -25.11 33.21
CA ALA A 40 9.05 -25.14 34.55
C ALA A 40 8.11 -26.35 34.76
N GLY A 41 8.00 -27.23 33.76
CA GLY A 41 7.12 -28.40 33.74
C GLY A 41 5.68 -28.09 33.29
N GLU A 42 4.92 -29.15 33.03
CA GLU A 42 3.62 -29.07 32.34
C GLU A 42 2.59 -28.17 33.04
N LYS A 43 2.50 -28.27 34.37
CA LYS A 43 1.54 -27.50 35.17
C LYS A 43 1.76 -26.00 35.00
N GLN A 44 3.03 -25.56 35.03
CA GLN A 44 3.37 -24.15 34.92
C GLN A 44 3.22 -23.65 33.48
N ALA A 45 3.55 -24.47 32.48
CA ALA A 45 3.32 -24.17 31.07
C ALA A 45 1.82 -23.92 30.77
N ARG A 46 0.94 -24.79 31.29
CA ARG A 46 -0.52 -24.63 31.17
C ARG A 46 -1.02 -23.36 31.87
N ARG A 47 -0.48 -23.08 33.05
CA ARG A 47 -0.85 -21.88 33.83
C ARG A 47 -0.47 -20.59 33.11
N ALA A 48 0.72 -20.55 32.54
CA ALA A 48 1.16 -19.44 31.71
C ALA A 48 0.24 -19.30 30.48
N ALA A 49 -0.09 -20.38 29.76
CA ALA A 49 -1.01 -20.30 28.63
C ALA A 49 -2.39 -19.75 29.05
N GLY A 50 -2.94 -20.27 30.16
CA GLY A 50 -4.23 -19.83 30.70
C GLY A 50 -4.23 -18.37 31.12
N GLN A 51 -3.11 -17.85 31.60
CA GLN A 51 -2.98 -16.45 31.97
C GLN A 51 -3.16 -15.52 30.77
N PHE A 52 -2.55 -15.83 29.62
CA PHE A 52 -2.72 -15.04 28.40
C PHE A 52 -4.11 -15.22 27.78
N GLU A 53 -4.69 -16.43 27.82
CA GLU A 53 -6.09 -16.65 27.39
C GLU A 53 -7.06 -15.80 28.22
N ARG A 54 -6.90 -15.78 29.53
CA ARG A 54 -7.74 -14.98 30.42
C ARG A 54 -7.59 -13.49 30.19
N PHE A 55 -6.37 -13.02 29.95
CA PHE A 55 -6.14 -11.62 29.59
C PHE A 55 -6.82 -11.25 28.26
N ARG A 56 -6.70 -12.11 27.24
CA ARG A 56 -7.42 -11.97 25.97
C ARG A 56 -8.94 -11.95 26.18
N ASP A 57 -9.47 -12.81 27.05
CA ASP A 57 -10.90 -12.86 27.38
C ASP A 57 -11.38 -11.58 28.10
N VAL A 58 -10.56 -11.00 28.99
CA VAL A 58 -10.86 -9.69 29.60
C VAL A 58 -11.04 -8.65 28.52
N LEU A 59 -10.08 -8.53 27.59
CA LEU A 59 -10.15 -7.58 26.47
C LEU A 59 -11.40 -7.81 25.61
N HIS A 60 -11.72 -9.06 25.28
CA HIS A 60 -12.91 -9.39 24.52
C HIS A 60 -14.21 -8.98 25.25
N HIS A 61 -14.25 -9.16 26.57
CA HIS A 61 -15.41 -8.77 27.37
C HIS A 61 -15.58 -7.25 27.48
N VAL A 62 -14.47 -6.51 27.65
CA VAL A 62 -14.49 -5.04 27.73
C VAL A 62 -14.78 -4.42 26.37
N LEU A 63 -14.24 -5.00 25.30
CA LEU A 63 -14.33 -4.51 23.92
C LEU A 63 -14.93 -5.58 23.00
N PRO A 64 -16.23 -5.89 23.11
CA PRO A 64 -16.86 -7.03 22.41
C PRO A 64 -16.92 -6.87 20.88
N LYS A 65 -16.68 -5.65 20.36
CA LYS A 65 -16.61 -5.36 18.93
C LYS A 65 -15.18 -5.35 18.40
N ALA A 66 -14.17 -5.42 19.27
CA ALA A 66 -12.78 -5.44 18.87
C ALA A 66 -12.35 -6.85 18.45
N ARG A 67 -11.54 -6.92 17.40
CA ARG A 67 -10.74 -8.10 17.05
C ARG A 67 -9.66 -8.29 18.11
N VAL A 68 -9.73 -9.39 18.83
CA VAL A 68 -8.74 -9.78 19.84
C VAL A 68 -7.85 -10.93 19.37
N ASP A 69 -8.17 -11.49 18.21
CA ASP A 69 -7.40 -12.53 17.54
C ASP A 69 -6.43 -11.89 16.56
N SER A 70 -5.14 -12.11 16.82
CA SER A 70 -4.06 -11.63 16.00
C SER A 70 -3.64 -12.71 15.00
N ALA A 71 -3.44 -12.29 13.75
CA ALA A 71 -2.76 -13.09 12.74
C ALA A 71 -1.31 -13.42 13.12
N THR A 72 -0.72 -12.62 13.99
CA THR A 72 0.66 -12.76 14.43
C THR A 72 0.66 -13.70 15.63
N PRO A 73 1.05 -14.98 15.46
CA PRO A 73 1.13 -15.91 16.57
C PRO A 73 2.17 -15.42 17.57
N MET A 74 1.87 -15.64 18.85
CA MET A 74 2.75 -15.30 19.95
C MET A 74 3.42 -16.57 20.47
N LEU A 75 4.75 -16.60 20.43
CA LEU A 75 5.54 -17.64 21.09
C LEU A 75 5.97 -17.16 22.47
N ILE A 76 5.56 -17.89 23.50
CA ILE A 76 5.82 -17.52 24.89
C ILE A 76 6.87 -18.48 25.48
N LEU A 77 8.04 -17.96 25.82
CA LEU A 77 9.08 -18.64 26.58
C LEU A 77 8.85 -18.40 28.08
N ALA A 78 8.10 -19.28 28.72
CA ALA A 78 7.77 -19.19 30.13
C ALA A 78 8.80 -19.97 30.96
N VAL A 79 9.80 -19.27 31.48
CA VAL A 79 10.92 -19.89 32.20
C VAL A 79 10.68 -19.95 33.71
N LYS A 80 11.26 -20.94 34.37
CA LYS A 80 10.98 -21.24 35.78
C LYS A 80 11.42 -20.15 36.77
N ASP A 81 12.50 -19.43 36.46
CA ASP A 81 13.16 -18.54 37.42
C ASP A 81 13.96 -17.39 36.79
N GLU A 82 14.47 -16.50 37.65
CA GLU A 82 15.37 -15.41 37.29
C GLU A 82 16.60 -15.86 36.51
N LYS A 83 17.24 -16.95 36.94
CA LYS A 83 18.47 -17.48 36.34
C LYS A 83 18.22 -17.82 34.88
N SER A 84 17.10 -18.46 34.60
CA SER A 84 16.67 -18.87 33.27
C SER A 84 16.35 -17.67 32.39
N LEU A 85 15.64 -16.65 32.93
CA LEU A 85 15.31 -15.45 32.16
C LEU A 85 16.57 -14.63 31.86
N LYS A 86 17.47 -14.47 32.84
CA LYS A 86 18.76 -13.80 32.66
C LYS A 86 19.61 -14.46 31.57
N ALA A 87 19.51 -15.77 31.35
CA ALA A 87 20.20 -16.43 30.25
C ALA A 87 19.66 -15.98 28.87
N LEU A 88 18.36 -15.68 28.78
CA LEU A 88 17.70 -15.16 27.57
C LEU A 88 17.89 -13.66 27.37
N ILE A 89 18.01 -12.88 28.45
CA ILE A 89 18.08 -11.41 28.43
C ILE A 89 19.04 -10.84 29.52
N PRO A 90 20.35 -11.10 29.44
CA PRO A 90 21.32 -10.76 30.49
C PRO A 90 21.58 -9.25 30.63
N GLU A 91 21.25 -8.43 29.63
CA GLU A 91 21.45 -6.99 29.62
C GLU A 91 20.72 -6.27 30.76
N PHE A 92 19.53 -6.74 31.15
CA PHE A 92 18.81 -6.20 32.30
C PHE A 92 19.50 -6.46 33.65
N TRP A 93 20.51 -7.33 33.69
CA TRP A 93 21.31 -7.65 34.90
C TRP A 93 22.72 -7.07 34.88
N LYS A 94 23.11 -6.33 33.83
CA LYS A 94 24.47 -5.73 33.73
C LYS A 94 24.66 -4.55 34.68
N THR A 95 23.58 -3.79 34.94
CA THR A 95 23.63 -2.58 35.76
C THR A 95 23.25 -2.90 37.21
N LYS A 96 24.20 -2.71 38.13
CA LYS A 96 23.97 -2.93 39.56
C LYS A 96 22.88 -1.98 40.09
N GLY A 97 21.89 -2.53 40.78
CA GLY A 97 20.77 -1.75 41.35
C GLY A 97 19.61 -1.47 40.37
N SER A 98 19.67 -2.01 39.15
CA SER A 98 18.52 -1.97 38.23
C SER A 98 17.40 -2.90 38.71
N THR A 99 16.16 -2.57 38.37
CA THR A 99 15.01 -3.45 38.61
C THR A 99 14.98 -4.50 37.51
N HIS A 100 14.92 -5.76 37.92
CA HIS A 100 14.88 -6.89 36.99
C HIS A 100 13.46 -7.12 36.49
N PRO A 101 13.24 -7.28 35.17
CA PRO A 101 11.91 -7.47 34.63
C PRO A 101 11.35 -8.86 34.96
N ALA A 102 10.02 -8.95 35.08
CA ALA A 102 9.30 -10.22 35.10
C ALA A 102 9.20 -10.87 33.71
N GLY A 103 9.36 -10.07 32.66
CA GLY A 103 9.43 -10.54 31.29
C GLY A 103 9.65 -9.41 30.30
N VAL A 104 9.84 -9.79 29.03
CA VAL A 104 9.98 -8.89 27.89
C VAL A 104 9.03 -9.33 26.78
N PHE A 105 8.51 -8.34 26.04
CA PHE A 105 7.71 -8.55 24.84
C PHE A 105 8.51 -8.01 23.64
N LEU A 106 8.70 -8.83 22.62
CA LEU A 106 9.36 -8.47 21.38
C LEU A 106 8.36 -8.56 20.24
N ARG A 107 8.02 -7.39 19.69
CA ARG A 107 7.17 -7.29 18.50
C ARG A 107 7.98 -7.63 17.27
N SER A 108 7.43 -8.47 16.39
CA SER A 108 8.06 -8.69 15.09
C SER A 108 7.08 -8.82 13.94
N THR A 109 7.63 -8.66 12.73
CA THR A 109 6.82 -8.75 11.52
C THR A 109 6.42 -10.20 11.29
N GLY A 110 5.20 -10.53 11.70
CA GLY A 110 4.59 -11.83 11.45
C GLY A 110 4.78 -12.88 12.55
N LYS A 111 5.55 -12.64 13.62
CA LYS A 111 5.54 -13.47 14.84
C LYS A 111 5.97 -12.62 16.05
N ASP A 112 5.22 -12.66 17.13
CA ASP A 112 5.55 -11.97 18.38
C ASP A 112 6.18 -12.95 19.37
N PHE A 113 7.05 -12.44 20.22
CA PHE A 113 7.75 -13.25 21.20
C PHE A 113 7.63 -12.66 22.59
N VAL A 114 7.39 -13.53 23.57
CA VAL A 114 7.42 -13.17 24.98
C VAL A 114 8.41 -14.07 25.69
N ALA A 115 9.22 -13.51 26.57
CA ALA A 115 9.95 -14.29 27.57
C ALA A 115 9.56 -13.79 28.95
N LEU A 116 9.12 -14.70 29.83
CA LEU A 116 8.73 -14.37 31.20
C LEU A 116 9.27 -15.39 32.20
N ARG A 117 9.54 -14.95 33.43
CA ARG A 117 9.86 -15.84 34.56
C ARG A 117 8.62 -16.08 35.41
N LEU A 118 8.48 -17.29 35.95
CA LEU A 118 7.25 -17.74 36.65
C LEU A 118 7.32 -17.67 38.17
N ASP A 119 8.47 -17.30 38.73
CA ASP A 119 8.73 -17.16 40.17
C ASP A 119 8.53 -15.72 40.68
N VAL A 120 7.89 -14.84 39.90
CA VAL A 120 7.56 -13.48 40.36
C VAL A 120 6.31 -13.49 41.23
N GLU A 121 6.44 -12.91 42.42
CA GLU A 121 5.34 -12.63 43.33
C GLU A 121 5.02 -11.13 43.35
N GLY A 122 3.76 -10.78 43.65
CA GLY A 122 3.35 -9.38 43.77
C GLY A 122 2.00 -9.09 43.11
N VAL A 123 1.60 -7.83 43.19
CA VAL A 123 0.42 -7.33 42.47
C VAL A 123 0.84 -7.02 41.04
N ASP A 124 0.12 -7.58 40.08
CA ASP A 124 0.33 -7.36 38.64
C ASP A 124 1.80 -7.49 38.17
N PRO A 125 2.42 -8.67 38.36
CA PRO A 125 3.82 -8.85 38.01
C PRO A 125 4.10 -8.80 36.50
N TYR A 126 3.06 -8.88 35.65
CA TYR A 126 3.20 -8.95 34.21
C TYR A 126 2.62 -7.74 33.47
N HIS A 127 2.41 -6.62 34.18
CA HIS A 127 1.97 -5.33 33.64
C HIS A 127 2.55 -5.02 32.26
N VAL A 128 3.88 -5.06 32.13
CA VAL A 128 4.60 -4.72 30.91
C VAL A 128 4.20 -5.62 29.74
N LEU A 129 3.99 -6.92 29.99
CA LEU A 129 3.60 -7.87 28.95
C LEU A 129 2.17 -7.60 28.47
N TYR A 130 1.26 -7.30 29.39
CA TYR A 130 -0.13 -6.95 29.09
C TYR A 130 -0.24 -5.59 28.40
N HIS A 131 0.59 -4.62 28.79
CA HIS A 131 0.72 -3.32 28.15
C HIS A 131 1.12 -3.49 26.67
N GLU A 132 2.20 -4.22 26.39
CA GLU A 132 2.67 -4.43 25.02
C GLU A 132 1.72 -5.29 24.18
N TYR A 133 1.07 -6.29 24.81
CA TYR A 133 0.06 -7.07 24.12
C TYR A 133 -1.17 -6.21 23.76
N THR A 134 -1.56 -5.27 24.63
CA THR A 134 -2.63 -4.31 24.34
C THR A 134 -2.30 -3.47 23.11
N HIS A 135 -1.08 -2.94 22.99
CA HIS A 135 -0.65 -2.21 21.78
C HIS A 135 -0.76 -3.05 20.51
N SER A 136 -0.47 -4.34 20.60
CA SER A 136 -0.58 -5.26 19.46
C SER A 136 -2.04 -5.44 19.04
N LEU A 137 -2.95 -5.54 19.99
CA LEU A 137 -4.40 -5.65 19.71
C LEU A 137 -5.01 -4.34 19.23
N MET A 138 -4.59 -3.19 19.75
CA MET A 138 -5.09 -1.90 19.28
C MET A 138 -4.76 -1.68 17.80
N ALA A 139 -3.58 -2.13 17.35
CA ALA A 139 -3.18 -2.04 15.94
C ALA A 139 -4.07 -2.86 14.98
N LEU A 140 -4.78 -3.89 15.46
CA LEU A 140 -5.73 -4.68 14.67
C LEU A 140 -7.06 -3.96 14.43
N ASN A 141 -7.39 -3.02 15.31
CA ASN A 141 -8.72 -2.44 15.43
C ASN A 141 -8.79 -0.99 15.00
N PHE A 142 -7.70 -0.27 15.19
CA PHE A 142 -7.65 1.17 15.00
C PHE A 142 -6.58 1.53 13.98
N GLY A 143 -6.78 2.69 13.34
CA GLY A 143 -5.73 3.39 12.63
C GLY A 143 -4.62 3.86 13.58
N THR A 144 -3.94 4.96 13.25
CA THR A 144 -2.97 5.53 14.21
C THR A 144 -3.72 6.25 15.33
N LEU A 145 -3.70 5.67 16.53
CA LEU A 145 -4.27 6.29 17.74
C LEU A 145 -3.44 7.50 18.19
N PRO A 146 -4.08 8.54 18.77
CA PRO A 146 -3.36 9.54 19.55
C PRO A 146 -2.52 8.86 20.65
N VAL A 147 -1.31 9.36 20.89
CA VAL A 147 -0.37 8.73 21.84
C VAL A 147 -1.00 8.55 23.22
N TRP A 148 -1.70 9.58 23.72
CA TRP A 148 -2.35 9.50 25.04
C TRP A 148 -3.43 8.41 25.11
N VAL A 149 -4.12 8.11 24.01
CA VAL A 149 -5.13 7.04 23.96
C VAL A 149 -4.46 5.69 23.91
N GLY A 150 -3.46 5.54 23.03
CA GLY A 150 -2.71 4.28 22.91
C GLY A 150 -2.07 3.88 24.23
N GLU A 151 -1.32 4.78 24.84
CA GLU A 151 -0.66 4.54 26.13
C GLU A 151 -1.67 4.45 27.27
N GLY A 152 -2.74 5.27 27.26
CA GLY A 152 -3.77 5.22 28.28
C GLY A 152 -4.55 3.91 28.29
N LEU A 153 -4.87 3.34 27.13
CA LEU A 153 -5.47 2.02 27.00
C LEU A 153 -4.49 0.91 27.39
N ALA A 154 -3.23 1.01 26.96
CA ALA A 154 -2.19 0.04 27.31
C ALA A 154 -1.92 0.02 28.82
N GLU A 155 -1.93 1.18 29.50
CA GLU A 155 -1.87 1.26 30.96
C GLU A 155 -3.16 0.75 31.62
N PHE A 156 -4.34 1.05 31.06
CA PHE A 156 -5.62 0.60 31.60
C PHE A 156 -5.72 -0.92 31.62
N PHE A 157 -5.43 -1.57 30.49
CA PHE A 157 -5.42 -3.03 30.36
C PHE A 157 -4.16 -3.66 30.95
N GLY A 158 -3.02 -2.97 30.91
CA GLY A 158 -1.76 -3.42 31.53
C GLY A 158 -1.94 -3.80 32.99
N HIS A 159 -2.75 -3.02 33.72
CA HIS A 159 -3.12 -3.28 35.12
C HIS A 159 -4.24 -4.30 35.30
N ALA A 160 -4.34 -5.29 34.40
CA ALA A 160 -5.33 -6.35 34.51
C ALA A 160 -4.94 -7.35 35.60
N GLU A 161 -5.87 -7.61 36.53
CA GLU A 161 -5.72 -8.66 37.52
C GLU A 161 -6.30 -9.95 36.96
N ILE A 162 -5.45 -10.96 36.77
CA ILE A 162 -5.83 -12.24 36.18
C ILE A 162 -5.88 -13.32 37.25
N GLY A 163 -7.09 -13.63 37.73
CA GLY A 163 -7.37 -14.77 38.63
C GLY A 163 -7.86 -16.00 37.87
N GLU A 164 -8.09 -17.11 38.59
CA GLU A 164 -8.55 -18.37 37.96
C GLU A 164 -10.01 -18.35 37.50
N LYS A 165 -10.89 -17.64 38.22
CA LYS A 165 -12.35 -17.59 37.94
C LYS A 165 -12.84 -16.18 37.63
N GLU A 166 -12.13 -15.19 38.12
CA GLU A 166 -12.45 -13.79 37.99
C GLU A 166 -11.18 -13.07 37.57
N ALA A 167 -11.34 -12.13 36.64
CA ALA A 167 -10.30 -11.20 36.26
C ALA A 167 -10.90 -9.81 36.18
N GLY A 168 -10.10 -8.82 35.87
CA GLY A 168 -10.63 -7.51 35.55
C GLY A 168 -9.57 -6.47 35.35
N THR A 169 -10.00 -5.25 35.07
CA THR A 169 -9.14 -4.19 34.57
C THR A 169 -9.63 -2.81 35.01
N GLY A 170 -8.77 -1.81 34.85
CA GLY A 170 -9.02 -0.44 35.29
C GLY A 170 -8.66 -0.18 36.74
N ARG A 171 -8.01 -1.12 37.45
CA ARG A 171 -7.56 -0.82 38.80
C ARG A 171 -6.41 0.20 38.74
N PRO A 172 -6.46 1.29 39.51
CA PRO A 172 -5.34 2.22 39.55
C PRO A 172 -4.08 1.58 40.12
N SER A 173 -2.93 1.86 39.51
CA SER A 173 -1.65 1.65 40.18
C SER A 173 -1.46 2.64 41.32
N ALA A 174 -1.11 2.12 42.50
CA ALA A 174 -0.81 2.95 43.66
C ALA A 174 0.35 3.94 43.38
N TYR A 175 1.34 3.51 42.59
CA TYR A 175 2.45 4.36 42.16
C TYR A 175 1.96 5.48 41.23
N GLN A 176 1.15 5.14 40.20
CA GLN A 176 0.63 6.13 39.25
C GLN A 176 -0.30 7.14 39.94
N LEU A 177 -1.20 6.69 40.82
CA LEU A 177 -2.04 7.61 41.60
C LEU A 177 -1.21 8.49 42.53
N GLY A 178 -0.23 7.94 43.23
CA GLY A 178 0.69 8.72 44.07
C GLY A 178 1.39 9.81 43.27
N LEU A 179 1.84 9.49 42.05
CA LEU A 179 2.45 10.44 41.12
C LEU A 179 1.49 11.55 40.70
N LEU A 180 0.26 11.20 40.30
CA LEU A 180 -0.79 12.14 39.87
C LEU A 180 -1.27 13.06 40.99
N GLN A 181 -1.25 12.59 42.23
CA GLN A 181 -1.68 13.35 43.40
C GLN A 181 -0.58 14.25 43.95
N ALA A 182 0.69 13.85 43.81
CA ALA A 182 1.84 14.59 44.31
C ALA A 182 2.35 15.67 43.33
N LYS A 183 2.15 15.49 42.02
CA LYS A 183 2.61 16.42 40.98
C LYS A 183 1.45 17.23 40.40
N HIS A 184 1.77 18.37 39.80
CA HIS A 184 0.82 19.07 38.93
C HIS A 184 0.60 18.27 37.65
N LEU A 185 -0.66 18.13 37.24
CA LEU A 185 -1.00 17.51 35.96
C LEU A 185 -0.45 18.33 34.79
N LEU A 186 -0.13 17.65 33.69
CA LEU A 186 0.16 18.29 32.42
C LEU A 186 -1.07 19.09 31.95
N PRO A 187 -0.88 20.25 31.31
CA PRO A 187 -1.96 20.94 30.62
C PRO A 187 -2.69 19.96 29.68
N ILE A 188 -4.02 20.01 29.67
CA ILE A 188 -4.81 19.03 28.92
C ILE A 188 -4.52 19.10 27.42
N GLU A 189 -4.24 20.29 26.89
CA GLU A 189 -3.85 20.50 25.50
C GLU A 189 -2.51 19.82 25.18
N THR A 190 -1.55 19.88 26.11
CA THR A 190 -0.25 19.20 25.99
C THR A 190 -0.43 17.68 25.98
N LEU A 191 -1.28 17.12 26.84
CA LEU A 191 -1.58 15.69 26.84
C LEU A 191 -2.23 15.24 25.53
N LEU A 192 -3.21 16.00 25.03
CA LEU A 192 -3.98 15.66 23.83
C LEU A 192 -3.18 15.76 22.52
N THR A 193 -2.12 16.57 22.50
CA THR A 193 -1.29 16.82 21.31
C THR A 193 0.09 16.18 21.35
N ALA A 194 0.42 15.47 22.45
CA ALA A 194 1.71 14.81 22.58
C ALA A 194 1.91 13.76 21.48
N ASP A 195 3.13 13.75 20.95
CA ASP A 195 3.61 12.78 19.98
C ASP A 195 4.86 12.04 20.51
N LYS A 196 5.37 11.09 19.73
CA LYS A 196 6.57 10.30 20.11
C LYS A 196 7.85 11.15 20.21
N LYS A 197 7.86 12.38 19.67
CA LYS A 197 9.02 13.30 19.73
C LYS A 197 8.93 14.25 20.93
N SER A 198 7.77 14.29 21.58
CA SER A 198 7.51 15.19 22.69
C SER A 198 8.45 14.90 23.86
N PRO A 199 8.98 15.93 24.55
CA PRO A 199 9.83 15.72 25.73
C PRO A 199 9.14 14.91 26.84
N TYR A 200 7.81 14.99 26.90
CA TYR A 200 6.97 14.25 27.84
C TYR A 200 6.87 12.74 27.55
N TYR A 201 7.32 12.29 26.38
CA TYR A 201 7.39 10.87 26.02
C TYR A 201 8.81 10.31 26.21
N ASN A 202 9.85 11.16 26.12
CA ASN A 202 11.25 10.73 26.07
C ASN A 202 12.09 11.02 27.32
N GLU A 203 11.60 11.84 28.27
CA GLU A 203 12.30 12.14 29.53
C GLU A 203 11.72 11.33 30.70
N ALA A 204 12.49 10.45 31.33
CA ALA A 204 12.02 9.48 32.34
C ALA A 204 11.01 10.00 33.39
N ASP A 205 11.25 11.17 33.97
CA ASP A 205 10.37 11.78 34.97
C ASP A 205 9.06 12.33 34.40
N LYS A 206 9.08 12.81 33.15
CA LYS A 206 7.91 13.34 32.43
C LYS A 206 7.14 12.23 31.71
N THR A 207 7.84 11.20 31.23
CA THR A 207 7.29 9.96 30.66
C THR A 207 6.39 9.26 31.66
N SER A 208 6.84 9.13 32.91
CA SER A 208 6.05 8.50 33.98
C SER A 208 4.76 9.27 34.29
N LEU A 209 4.80 10.61 34.31
CA LEU A 209 3.60 11.44 34.55
C LEU A 209 2.65 11.41 33.36
N PHE A 210 3.18 11.45 32.14
CA PHE A 210 2.39 11.33 30.92
C PHE A 210 1.59 10.03 30.90
N TYR A 211 2.24 8.88 31.10
CA TYR A 211 1.55 7.58 31.15
C TYR A 211 0.48 7.53 32.25
N ALA A 212 0.80 8.01 33.46
CA ALA A 212 -0.18 8.04 34.55
C ALA A 212 -1.39 8.93 34.19
N GLN A 213 -1.18 10.09 33.56
CA GLN A 213 -2.28 10.99 33.20
C GLN A 213 -3.08 10.48 31.99
N SER A 214 -2.43 9.81 31.04
CA SER A 214 -3.07 9.08 29.95
C SER A 214 -3.98 7.96 30.47
N TRP A 215 -3.51 7.19 31.46
CA TRP A 215 -4.34 6.24 32.19
C TRP A 215 -5.54 6.93 32.84
N ALA A 216 -5.31 8.02 33.58
CA ALA A 216 -6.38 8.70 34.32
C ALA A 216 -7.48 9.24 33.40
N LEU A 217 -7.12 9.84 32.27
CA LEU A 217 -8.09 10.35 31.29
C LEU A 217 -8.82 9.20 30.59
N THR A 218 -8.11 8.13 30.23
CA THR A 218 -8.72 6.92 29.65
C THR A 218 -9.71 6.29 30.62
N HIS A 219 -9.31 6.12 31.87
CA HIS A 219 -10.15 5.59 32.94
C HIS A 219 -11.39 6.47 33.20
N TYR A 220 -11.22 7.80 33.19
CA TYR A 220 -12.32 8.77 33.30
C TYR A 220 -13.38 8.59 32.22
N PHE A 221 -12.97 8.31 30.97
CA PHE A 221 -13.88 8.07 29.85
C PHE A 221 -14.48 6.66 29.85
N MET A 222 -13.66 5.66 30.16
CA MET A 222 -14.05 4.25 30.08
C MET A 222 -14.95 3.81 31.23
N LEU A 223 -14.58 4.15 32.47
CA LEU A 223 -15.23 3.66 33.69
C LEU A 223 -15.78 4.79 34.57
N GLY A 224 -15.30 6.02 34.41
CA GLY A 224 -15.83 7.17 35.12
C GLY A 224 -17.33 7.35 34.89
N ASP A 225 -18.06 7.68 35.97
CA ASP A 225 -19.53 7.76 35.97
C ASP A 225 -20.21 6.52 35.34
N LYS A 226 -19.71 5.33 35.73
CA LYS A 226 -20.21 4.02 35.26
C LYS A 226 -20.21 3.87 33.74
N GLY A 227 -19.22 4.48 33.06
CA GLY A 227 -19.03 4.37 31.61
C GLY A 227 -19.93 5.29 30.78
N ALA A 228 -20.63 6.25 31.39
CA ALA A 228 -21.50 7.20 30.67
C ALA A 228 -20.77 8.00 29.57
N ARG A 229 -19.43 8.09 29.64
CA ARG A 229 -18.60 8.89 28.73
C ARG A 229 -17.92 8.11 27.61
N GLN A 230 -18.08 6.78 27.54
CA GLN A 230 -17.45 5.96 26.50
C GLN A 230 -17.77 6.43 25.08
N SER A 231 -19.03 6.85 24.85
CA SER A 231 -19.46 7.36 23.55
C SER A 231 -18.74 8.65 23.13
N GLN A 232 -18.25 9.45 24.07
CA GLN A 232 -17.49 10.67 23.77
C GLN A 232 -16.09 10.32 23.25
N LEU A 233 -15.41 9.36 23.89
CA LEU A 233 -14.11 8.88 23.43
C LEU A 233 -14.19 8.29 22.02
N LEU A 234 -15.22 7.48 21.73
CA LEU A 234 -15.44 6.93 20.39
C LEU A 234 -15.69 8.01 19.34
N LYS A 235 -16.46 9.05 19.67
CA LYS A 235 -16.68 10.21 18.78
C LYS A 235 -15.39 10.98 18.54
N TYR A 236 -14.58 11.20 19.57
CA TYR A 236 -13.26 11.83 19.46
C TYR A 236 -12.35 11.05 18.50
N LEU A 237 -12.22 9.74 18.71
CA LEU A 237 -11.41 8.87 17.86
C LEU A 237 -11.90 8.88 16.40
N THR A 238 -13.23 8.91 16.18
CA THR A 238 -13.81 9.00 14.83
C THR A 238 -13.42 10.30 14.13
N LEU A 239 -13.46 11.44 14.82
CA LEU A 239 -13.06 12.73 14.24
C LEU A 239 -11.55 12.77 13.94
N VAL A 240 -10.74 12.25 14.85
CA VAL A 240 -9.28 12.17 14.67
C VAL A 240 -8.94 11.29 13.47
N ASP A 241 -9.57 10.12 13.33
CA ASP A 241 -9.39 9.22 12.18
C ASP A 241 -9.76 9.89 10.84
N GLN A 242 -10.77 10.77 10.85
CA GLN A 242 -11.16 11.60 9.70
C GLN A 242 -10.17 12.76 9.40
N GLY A 243 -9.13 12.92 10.21
CA GLY A 243 -8.10 13.95 10.04
C GLY A 243 -8.44 15.30 10.66
N VAL A 244 -9.43 15.37 11.57
CA VAL A 244 -9.66 16.57 12.38
C VAL A 244 -8.52 16.71 13.40
N PRO A 245 -7.89 17.89 13.54
CA PRO A 245 -6.86 18.12 14.56
C PRO A 245 -7.33 17.75 15.97
N GLU A 246 -6.44 17.19 16.80
CA GLU A 246 -6.80 16.58 18.08
C GLU A 246 -7.47 17.57 19.05
N LEU A 247 -6.99 18.81 19.12
CA LEU A 247 -7.59 19.84 19.98
C LEU A 247 -8.99 20.23 19.51
N GLU A 248 -9.19 20.33 18.20
CA GLU A 248 -10.49 20.65 17.62
C GLU A 248 -11.48 19.49 17.81
N ALA A 249 -11.02 18.26 17.59
CA ALA A 249 -11.81 17.05 17.85
C ALA A 249 -12.20 16.96 19.33
N ALA A 250 -11.28 17.26 20.24
CA ALA A 250 -11.52 17.28 21.68
C ALA A 250 -12.53 18.36 22.08
N GLN A 251 -12.40 19.60 21.57
CA GLN A 251 -13.36 20.67 21.85
C GLN A 251 -14.77 20.34 21.35
N ARG A 252 -14.88 19.74 20.16
CA ARG A 252 -16.17 19.31 19.58
C ARG A 252 -16.86 18.19 20.36
N THR A 253 -16.10 17.39 21.11
CA THR A 253 -16.61 16.15 21.74
C THR A 253 -16.67 16.22 23.26
N PHE A 254 -15.64 16.79 23.89
CA PHE A 254 -15.51 16.94 25.34
C PHE A 254 -15.93 18.33 25.83
N GLY A 255 -16.08 19.31 24.93
CA GLY A 255 -16.48 20.68 25.26
C GLY A 255 -15.31 21.56 25.68
N ASP A 256 -15.52 22.42 26.67
CA ASP A 256 -14.47 23.30 27.19
C ASP A 256 -13.33 22.48 27.84
N LEU A 257 -12.14 22.55 27.24
CA LEU A 257 -10.98 21.79 27.71
C LEU A 257 -10.52 22.21 29.10
N LYS A 258 -10.72 23.48 29.50
CA LYS A 258 -10.43 23.92 30.87
C LYS A 258 -11.38 23.26 31.86
N HIS A 259 -12.64 23.08 31.48
CA HIS A 259 -13.61 22.34 32.27
C HIS A 259 -13.22 20.86 32.39
N LEU A 260 -12.82 20.23 31.28
CA LEU A 260 -12.30 18.85 31.28
C LEU A 260 -11.08 18.69 32.19
N ALA A 261 -10.14 19.62 32.14
CA ALA A 261 -8.95 19.60 33.00
C ALA A 261 -9.33 19.63 34.50
N ASN A 262 -10.24 20.53 34.89
CA ASN A 262 -10.74 20.62 36.27
C ASN A 262 -11.47 19.32 36.70
N GLN A 263 -12.26 18.72 35.80
CA GLN A 263 -12.93 17.45 36.07
C GLN A 263 -11.91 16.32 36.27
N LEU A 264 -10.86 16.27 35.47
CA LEU A 264 -9.79 15.27 35.59
C LEU A 264 -9.02 15.46 36.91
N GLU A 265 -8.70 16.69 37.30
CA GLU A 265 -8.08 16.98 38.61
C GLU A 265 -8.94 16.52 39.79
N GLY A 266 -10.25 16.74 39.72
CA GLY A 266 -11.18 16.20 40.71
C GLY A 266 -11.23 14.67 40.69
N TYR A 267 -11.16 14.07 39.50
CA TYR A 267 -11.22 12.63 39.30
C TYR A 267 -10.03 11.89 39.91
N VAL A 268 -8.80 12.40 39.72
CA VAL A 268 -7.58 11.77 40.26
C VAL A 268 -7.50 11.83 41.80
N ARG A 269 -8.34 12.65 42.44
CA ARG A 269 -8.45 12.81 43.89
C ARG A 269 -9.57 11.98 44.51
N LEU A 270 -10.28 11.16 43.72
CA LEU A 270 -11.28 10.26 44.26
C LEU A 270 -10.64 9.25 45.23
N ALA A 271 -11.35 8.97 46.32
CA ALA A 271 -10.93 7.96 47.30
C ALA A 271 -11.08 6.53 46.76
N GLN A 272 -11.99 6.32 45.80
CA GLN A 272 -12.31 5.02 45.23
C GLN A 272 -12.55 5.14 43.73
N TYR A 273 -12.12 4.12 43.00
CA TYR A 273 -12.28 4.01 41.56
C TYR A 273 -13.15 2.80 41.24
N PHE A 274 -13.96 2.92 40.20
CA PHE A 274 -14.68 1.78 39.65
C PHE A 274 -13.69 0.85 38.97
N TYR A 275 -13.84 -0.45 39.22
CA TYR A 275 -13.05 -1.52 38.61
C TYR A 275 -13.99 -2.46 37.88
N LEU A 276 -13.60 -2.88 36.68
CA LEU A 276 -14.42 -3.78 35.88
C LEU A 276 -14.00 -5.22 36.14
N GLY A 277 -14.80 -5.93 36.95
CA GLY A 277 -14.68 -7.37 37.14
C GLY A 277 -15.35 -8.13 35.98
N VAL A 278 -14.64 -9.13 35.46
CA VAL A 278 -15.08 -10.05 34.41
C VAL A 278 -15.10 -11.46 34.98
N LYS A 279 -16.25 -12.13 34.85
CA LYS A 279 -16.35 -13.57 35.12
C LYS A 279 -15.83 -14.31 33.90
N LEU A 280 -14.81 -15.14 34.10
CA LEU A 280 -14.16 -15.86 33.03
C LEU A 280 -14.85 -17.22 32.81
N GLY A 281 -14.98 -17.61 31.54
CA GLY A 281 -15.65 -18.84 31.11
C GLY A 281 -14.75 -20.08 31.08
N ALA A 282 -15.29 -21.22 30.64
CA ALA A 282 -14.57 -22.49 30.57
C ALA A 282 -13.39 -22.53 29.57
N ALA A 283 -13.29 -21.54 28.65
CA ALA A 283 -12.15 -21.40 27.73
C ALA A 283 -10.80 -21.22 28.45
N SER A 284 -10.84 -20.90 29.74
CA SER A 284 -9.68 -20.79 30.63
C SER A 284 -9.35 -22.08 31.41
N ASP A 285 -9.99 -23.22 31.11
CA ASP A 285 -9.69 -24.50 31.78
C ASP A 285 -8.34 -25.06 31.31
N GLU A 286 -7.30 -24.67 32.03
CA GLU A 286 -5.89 -25.04 31.80
C GLU A 286 -5.65 -26.55 31.69
N LYS A 287 -6.55 -27.37 32.22
CA LYS A 287 -6.47 -28.84 32.15
C LYS A 287 -6.70 -29.37 30.74
N GLN A 288 -7.41 -28.63 29.90
CA GLN A 288 -7.78 -29.06 28.55
C GLN A 288 -6.67 -28.79 27.51
N TYR A 289 -5.71 -27.93 27.84
CA TYR A 289 -4.64 -27.58 26.91
C TYR A 289 -3.79 -28.81 26.54
N ALA A 290 -3.34 -28.91 25.30
CA ALA A 290 -2.44 -30.01 24.94
C ALA A 290 -1.06 -29.70 25.53
N VAL A 291 -0.38 -30.71 26.09
CA VAL A 291 1.03 -30.59 26.48
C VAL A 291 1.82 -31.72 25.86
N ARG A 292 3.01 -31.40 25.37
CA ARG A 292 3.99 -32.37 24.89
C ARG A 292 5.39 -32.01 25.38
N GLU A 293 6.25 -33.01 25.47
CA GLU A 293 7.68 -32.76 25.60
C GLU A 293 8.21 -32.09 24.33
N VAL A 294 9.16 -31.18 24.51
CA VAL A 294 9.83 -30.46 23.43
C VAL A 294 11.25 -31.00 23.35
N PRO A 295 11.65 -31.63 22.23
CA PRO A 295 13.03 -32.06 22.03
C PRO A 295 14.00 -30.89 22.17
N GLU A 296 15.20 -31.16 22.69
CA GLU A 296 16.21 -30.11 22.94
C GLU A 296 16.51 -29.28 21.68
N ALA A 297 16.57 -29.90 20.50
CA ALA A 297 16.77 -29.19 19.23
C ALA A 297 15.67 -28.15 18.95
N GLU A 298 14.41 -28.47 19.26
CA GLU A 298 13.28 -27.56 19.09
C GLU A 298 13.31 -26.44 20.13
N ALA A 299 13.61 -26.76 21.39
CA ALA A 299 13.74 -25.77 22.47
C ALA A 299 14.88 -24.77 22.19
N LEU A 300 16.02 -25.26 21.69
CA LEU A 300 17.13 -24.42 21.22
C LEU A 300 16.69 -23.55 20.04
N ALA A 301 15.97 -24.11 19.06
CA ALA A 301 15.48 -23.34 17.92
C ALA A 301 14.52 -22.21 18.36
N ALA A 302 13.60 -22.49 19.27
CA ALA A 302 12.66 -21.50 19.81
C ALA A 302 13.38 -20.33 20.52
N ARG A 303 14.35 -20.65 21.39
CA ARG A 303 15.18 -19.67 22.09
C ARG A 303 16.09 -18.90 21.13
N GLY A 304 16.67 -19.58 20.14
CA GLY A 304 17.51 -18.98 19.10
C GLY A 304 16.73 -17.97 18.25
N ASN A 305 15.49 -18.29 17.89
CA ASN A 305 14.59 -17.34 17.21
C ASN A 305 14.30 -16.13 18.11
N PHE A 306 13.92 -16.33 19.38
CA PHE A 306 13.73 -15.23 20.33
C PHE A 306 14.95 -14.30 20.38
N LEU A 307 16.16 -14.86 20.56
CA LEU A 307 17.41 -14.10 20.61
C LEU A 307 17.69 -13.33 19.33
N LEU A 308 17.31 -13.88 18.17
CA LEU A 308 17.43 -13.17 16.91
C LEU A 308 16.56 -11.91 16.95
N HIS A 309 15.31 -12.00 17.40
CA HIS A 309 14.41 -10.85 17.51
C HIS A 309 14.82 -9.85 18.60
N ASP A 310 15.53 -10.30 19.63
CA ASP A 310 16.20 -9.46 20.63
C ASP A 310 17.50 -8.80 20.12
N SER A 311 17.83 -8.98 18.83
CA SER A 311 19.06 -8.49 18.17
C SER A 311 20.36 -9.12 18.67
N ARG A 312 20.31 -10.17 19.49
CA ARG A 312 21.46 -10.99 19.96
C ARG A 312 21.90 -12.00 18.91
N THR A 313 22.28 -11.46 17.76
CA THR A 313 22.43 -12.17 16.49
C THR A 313 23.49 -13.27 16.51
N ALA A 314 24.61 -13.08 17.23
CA ALA A 314 25.66 -14.08 17.35
C ALA A 314 25.23 -15.29 18.20
N GLU A 315 24.54 -15.04 19.30
CA GLU A 315 24.09 -16.07 20.23
C GLU A 315 22.90 -16.85 19.65
N ALA A 316 22.00 -16.14 18.97
CA ALA A 316 20.95 -16.73 18.16
C ALA A 316 21.51 -17.73 17.15
N ARG A 317 22.52 -17.31 16.36
CA ARG A 317 23.15 -18.18 15.37
C ARG A 317 23.75 -19.43 16.00
N ALA A 318 24.55 -19.29 17.04
CA ALA A 318 25.18 -20.43 17.71
C ALA A 318 24.13 -21.44 18.22
N MET A 319 23.03 -20.92 18.78
CA MET A 319 21.94 -21.76 19.28
C MET A 319 21.15 -22.47 18.16
N LEU A 320 20.95 -21.79 17.03
CA LEU A 320 20.28 -22.37 15.85
C LEU A 320 21.17 -23.40 15.13
N GLU A 321 22.47 -23.16 15.05
CA GLU A 321 23.44 -24.13 14.51
C GLU A 321 23.53 -25.38 15.41
N GLU A 322 23.50 -25.21 16.73
CA GLU A 322 23.44 -26.32 17.67
C GLU A 322 22.13 -27.11 17.57
N ALA A 323 20.99 -26.42 17.39
CA ALA A 323 19.71 -27.08 17.11
C ALA A 323 19.81 -27.98 15.87
N LEU A 324 20.40 -27.48 14.78
CA LEU A 324 20.62 -28.27 13.55
C LEU A 324 21.67 -29.37 13.70
N ARG A 325 22.62 -29.24 14.63
CA ARG A 325 23.56 -30.31 14.96
C ARG A 325 22.86 -31.48 15.66
N LEU A 326 21.88 -31.18 16.52
CA LEU A 326 21.07 -32.19 17.21
C LEU A 326 20.00 -32.79 16.30
N ASP A 327 19.35 -31.97 15.48
CA ASP A 327 18.36 -32.38 14.50
C ASP A 327 18.49 -31.55 13.21
N PRO A 328 19.15 -32.09 12.17
CA PRO A 328 19.29 -31.42 10.87
C PRO A 328 17.98 -31.16 10.15
N GLN A 329 16.87 -31.73 10.61
CA GLN A 329 15.53 -31.55 10.05
C GLN A 329 14.70 -30.53 10.83
N GLN A 330 15.30 -29.79 11.77
CA GLN A 330 14.57 -28.85 12.59
C GLN A 330 14.15 -27.60 11.79
N GLY A 331 12.92 -27.61 11.28
CA GLY A 331 12.34 -26.55 10.45
C GLY A 331 12.38 -25.15 11.11
N LEU A 332 12.14 -25.06 12.42
CA LEU A 332 12.20 -23.78 13.15
C LEU A 332 13.63 -23.22 13.23
N ALA A 333 14.64 -24.09 13.24
CA ALA A 333 16.04 -23.66 13.22
C ALA A 333 16.44 -23.15 11.83
N HIS A 334 15.97 -23.82 10.77
CA HIS A 334 16.09 -23.32 9.41
C HIS A 334 15.38 -21.98 9.20
N GLU A 335 14.17 -21.78 9.74
CA GLU A 335 13.47 -20.47 9.73
C GLU A 335 14.35 -19.38 10.37
N GLY A 336 14.86 -19.64 11.58
CA GLY A 336 15.72 -18.70 12.31
C GLY A 336 17.00 -18.35 11.56
N LEU A 337 17.67 -19.33 10.94
CA LEU A 337 18.85 -19.07 10.10
C LEU A 337 18.50 -18.31 8.82
N GLY A 338 17.32 -18.55 8.24
CA GLY A 338 16.79 -17.77 7.12
C GLY A 338 16.69 -16.29 7.47
N PHE A 339 16.09 -15.97 8.63
CA PHE A 339 16.05 -14.61 9.15
C PHE A 339 17.43 -14.04 9.49
N TYR A 340 18.33 -14.85 10.05
CA TYR A 340 19.70 -14.44 10.33
C TYR A 340 20.39 -13.95 9.06
N TYR A 341 20.41 -14.77 8.00
CA TYR A 341 21.07 -14.41 6.74
C TYR A 341 20.37 -13.24 6.04
N LEU A 342 19.05 -13.14 6.15
CA LEU A 342 18.29 -12.00 5.62
C LEU A 342 18.75 -10.68 6.25
N ARG A 343 18.97 -10.64 7.58
CA ARG A 343 19.49 -9.46 8.28
C ARG A 343 20.93 -9.12 7.92
N GLN A 344 21.74 -10.11 7.56
CA GLN A 344 23.09 -9.89 7.02
C GLN A 344 23.08 -9.45 5.56
N GLY A 345 21.92 -9.36 4.91
CA GLY A 345 21.79 -9.05 3.49
C GLY A 345 22.15 -10.22 2.56
N ASN A 346 22.44 -11.40 3.10
CA ASN A 346 22.74 -12.60 2.31
C ASN A 346 21.43 -13.29 1.89
N ARG A 347 20.86 -12.80 0.78
CA ARG A 347 19.57 -13.24 0.25
C ARG A 347 19.58 -14.69 -0.25
N GLU A 348 20.69 -15.17 -0.77
CA GLU A 348 20.80 -16.52 -1.33
C GLU A 348 20.77 -17.59 -0.23
N GLU A 349 21.60 -17.43 0.81
CA GLU A 349 21.56 -18.32 1.97
C GLU A 349 20.24 -18.24 2.72
N ALA A 350 19.65 -17.04 2.83
CA ALA A 350 18.32 -16.88 3.40
C ALA A 350 17.27 -17.71 2.63
N ALA A 351 17.26 -17.63 1.29
CA ALA A 351 16.33 -18.39 0.46
C ALA A 351 16.53 -19.90 0.60
N ARG A 352 17.79 -20.36 0.69
CA ARG A 352 18.11 -21.77 0.94
C ARG A 352 17.55 -22.25 2.28
N HIS A 353 17.77 -21.48 3.34
CA HIS A 353 17.25 -21.82 4.67
C HIS A 353 15.72 -21.78 4.76
N PHE A 354 15.06 -20.80 4.13
CA PHE A 354 13.59 -20.80 4.06
C PHE A 354 13.04 -21.98 3.23
N ALA A 355 13.72 -22.40 2.17
CA ALA A 355 13.33 -23.60 1.43
C ALA A 355 13.44 -24.88 2.28
N GLU A 356 14.50 -25.04 3.05
CA GLU A 356 14.63 -26.15 4.00
C GLU A 356 13.58 -26.08 5.12
N ALA A 357 13.29 -24.88 5.63
CA ALA A 357 12.22 -24.69 6.61
C ALA A 357 10.86 -25.15 6.05
N ILE A 358 10.53 -24.83 4.79
CA ILE A 358 9.32 -25.31 4.11
C ILE A 358 9.35 -26.84 3.93
N ARG A 359 10.52 -27.40 3.60
CA ARG A 359 10.66 -28.85 3.38
C ARG A 359 10.38 -29.65 4.65
N PHE A 360 10.83 -29.15 5.79
CA PHE A 360 10.70 -29.84 7.07
C PHE A 360 9.47 -29.44 7.88
N ASP A 361 8.97 -28.21 7.69
CA ASP A 361 7.72 -27.72 8.23
C ASP A 361 6.88 -27.03 7.13
N PRO A 362 6.12 -27.82 6.35
CA PRO A 362 5.26 -27.28 5.30
C PRO A 362 4.12 -26.37 5.79
N ALA A 363 3.89 -26.30 7.11
CA ALA A 363 2.89 -25.42 7.71
C ALA A 363 3.46 -24.04 8.11
N ASN A 364 4.75 -23.81 7.86
CA ASN A 364 5.42 -22.56 8.18
C ASN A 364 5.09 -21.43 7.19
N TYR A 365 4.01 -20.70 7.44
CA TYR A 365 3.57 -19.59 6.57
C TYR A 365 4.63 -18.48 6.42
N LEU A 366 5.47 -18.24 7.44
CA LEU A 366 6.56 -17.25 7.35
C LEU A 366 7.64 -17.70 6.38
N ALA A 367 8.04 -18.97 6.43
CA ALA A 367 9.02 -19.51 5.49
C ALA A 367 8.48 -19.43 4.05
N HIS A 368 7.22 -19.79 3.82
CA HIS A 368 6.55 -19.59 2.53
C HIS A 368 6.58 -18.13 2.06
N TYR A 369 6.18 -17.19 2.92
CA TYR A 369 6.18 -15.76 2.60
C TYR A 369 7.58 -15.25 2.28
N HIS A 370 8.57 -15.50 3.13
CA HIS A 370 9.93 -14.99 2.93
C HIS A 370 10.63 -15.63 1.74
N TYR A 371 10.40 -16.92 1.49
CA TYR A 371 10.88 -17.57 0.28
C TYR A 371 10.30 -16.91 -0.99
N ALA A 372 8.99 -16.63 -1.01
CA ALA A 372 8.36 -15.91 -2.12
C ALA A 372 8.98 -14.50 -2.31
N MET A 373 9.14 -13.74 -1.23
CA MET A 373 9.72 -12.40 -1.30
C MET A 373 11.16 -12.37 -1.81
N LEU A 374 11.94 -13.43 -1.53
CA LEU A 374 13.30 -13.58 -2.04
C LEU A 374 13.32 -14.03 -3.51
N SER A 375 12.39 -14.89 -3.91
CA SER A 375 12.22 -15.33 -5.30
C SER A 375 11.75 -14.21 -6.22
N ALA A 376 10.93 -13.27 -5.72
CA ALA A 376 10.48 -12.09 -6.47
C ALA A 376 11.63 -11.19 -6.96
N ALA A 377 12.79 -11.25 -6.30
CA ALA A 377 14.00 -10.52 -6.72
C ALA A 377 14.71 -11.14 -7.93
N LYS A 378 14.32 -12.37 -8.34
CA LYS A 378 14.81 -13.07 -9.53
C LYS A 378 13.68 -13.07 -10.57
N PRO A 379 13.60 -12.08 -11.49
CA PRO A 379 12.43 -11.86 -12.34
C PRO A 379 12.32 -12.82 -13.53
N ASP A 380 12.87 -14.04 -13.44
CA ASP A 380 12.67 -15.05 -14.48
C ASP A 380 11.27 -15.71 -14.35
N ALA A 381 10.91 -16.48 -15.38
CA ALA A 381 9.59 -17.13 -15.44
C ALA A 381 9.39 -18.12 -14.28
N ALA A 382 10.43 -18.86 -13.90
CA ALA A 382 10.35 -19.84 -12.81
C ALA A 382 10.17 -19.16 -11.44
N GLY A 383 10.92 -18.10 -11.16
CA GLY A 383 10.80 -17.29 -9.95
C GLY A 383 9.43 -16.63 -9.83
N THR A 384 8.83 -16.25 -10.96
CA THR A 384 7.47 -15.69 -11.00
C THR A 384 6.42 -16.66 -10.48
N ASP A 385 6.40 -17.89 -11.00
CA ASP A 385 5.38 -18.88 -10.64
C ASP A 385 5.50 -19.28 -9.16
N LEU A 386 6.73 -19.34 -8.65
CA LEU A 386 6.99 -19.59 -7.24
C LEU A 386 6.42 -18.50 -6.31
N VAL A 387 6.45 -17.23 -6.72
CA VAL A 387 5.91 -16.14 -5.89
C VAL A 387 4.42 -16.33 -5.64
N GLU A 388 3.61 -16.59 -6.67
CA GLU A 388 2.17 -16.80 -6.50
C GLU A 388 1.90 -18.06 -5.65
N ILE A 389 2.58 -19.18 -5.94
CA ILE A 389 2.39 -20.45 -5.22
C ILE A 389 2.63 -20.28 -3.72
N HIS A 390 3.78 -19.72 -3.34
CA HIS A 390 4.15 -19.63 -1.94
C HIS A 390 3.38 -18.53 -1.19
N LEU A 391 3.01 -17.42 -1.84
CA LEU A 391 2.14 -16.41 -1.20
C LEU A 391 0.72 -16.91 -0.97
N ARG A 392 0.13 -17.65 -1.93
CA ARG A 392 -1.17 -18.30 -1.72
C ARG A 392 -1.11 -19.34 -0.59
N LYS A 393 -0.03 -20.11 -0.51
CA LYS A 393 0.15 -21.06 0.59
C LYS A 393 0.30 -20.37 1.95
N ALA A 394 1.01 -19.24 2.02
CA ALA A 394 1.09 -18.44 3.23
C ALA A 394 -0.29 -17.92 3.67
N ILE A 395 -1.13 -17.49 2.72
CA ILE A 395 -2.52 -17.08 2.98
C ILE A 395 -3.39 -18.25 3.43
N GLU A 396 -3.23 -19.43 2.83
CA GLU A 396 -3.97 -20.64 3.23
C GLU A 396 -3.63 -21.05 4.68
N LEU A 397 -2.35 -21.01 5.03
CA LEU A 397 -1.84 -21.38 6.35
C LEU A 397 -2.18 -20.31 7.41
N ASN A 398 -2.27 -19.04 7.01
CA ASN A 398 -2.64 -17.93 7.88
C ASN A 398 -3.44 -16.88 7.11
N ALA A 399 -4.77 -17.03 7.12
CA ALA A 399 -5.70 -16.16 6.41
C ALA A 399 -5.80 -14.74 6.97
N GLU A 400 -5.18 -14.47 8.12
CA GLU A 400 -5.14 -13.14 8.71
C GLU A 400 -3.80 -12.43 8.47
N PHE A 401 -2.82 -13.08 7.83
CA PHE A 401 -1.49 -12.50 7.57
C PHE A 401 -1.51 -11.49 6.42
N ALA A 402 -1.86 -10.24 6.75
CA ALA A 402 -2.05 -9.13 5.81
C ALA A 402 -0.89 -8.93 4.82
N ARG A 403 0.35 -9.18 5.25
CA ARG A 403 1.55 -9.02 4.41
C ARG A 403 1.59 -9.96 3.21
N ALA A 404 1.04 -11.18 3.30
CA ALA A 404 0.98 -12.08 2.16
C ALA A 404 -0.02 -11.59 1.11
N TYR A 405 -1.18 -11.07 1.55
CA TYR A 405 -2.14 -10.40 0.67
C TYR A 405 -1.54 -9.18 -0.01
N TRP A 406 -0.84 -8.33 0.77
CA TRP A 406 -0.13 -7.17 0.24
C TRP A 406 0.88 -7.57 -0.84
N ALA A 407 1.73 -8.56 -0.56
CA ALA A 407 2.77 -8.99 -1.48
C ALA A 407 2.19 -9.57 -2.78
N LEU A 408 1.11 -10.35 -2.68
CA LEU A 408 0.46 -10.95 -3.86
C LEU A 408 -0.23 -9.89 -4.72
N ALA A 409 -0.88 -8.91 -4.09
CA ALA A 409 -1.45 -7.76 -4.79
C ALA A 409 -0.36 -6.95 -5.51
N SER A 410 0.76 -6.66 -4.85
CA SER A 410 1.87 -5.94 -5.46
C SER A 410 2.51 -6.73 -6.61
N HIS A 411 2.65 -8.05 -6.47
CA HIS A 411 3.15 -8.93 -7.52
C HIS A 411 2.29 -8.85 -8.79
N TYR A 412 0.97 -8.89 -8.64
CA TYR A 412 0.03 -8.74 -9.75
C TYR A 412 0.04 -7.34 -10.37
N ALA A 413 0.03 -6.30 -9.53
CA ALA A 413 0.01 -4.92 -9.98
C ALA A 413 1.24 -4.56 -10.82
N VAL A 414 2.45 -4.85 -10.33
CA VAL A 414 3.71 -4.54 -11.03
C VAL A 414 3.79 -5.24 -12.40
N ARG A 415 3.14 -6.40 -12.54
CA ARG A 415 3.11 -7.17 -13.79
C ARG A 415 1.93 -6.82 -14.70
N GLY A 416 0.97 -6.02 -14.23
CA GLY A 416 -0.24 -5.70 -14.98
C GLY A 416 -1.16 -6.90 -15.21
N ILE A 417 -1.11 -7.92 -14.35
CA ILE A 417 -1.92 -9.15 -14.46
C ILE A 417 -2.92 -9.22 -13.32
N LYS A 418 -4.08 -9.86 -13.55
CA LYS A 418 -5.09 -10.14 -12.50
C LYS A 418 -5.42 -8.90 -11.63
N LEU A 419 -5.53 -7.72 -12.24
CA LEU A 419 -5.60 -6.45 -11.51
C LEU A 419 -6.85 -6.33 -10.61
N GLU A 420 -7.96 -6.93 -11.02
CA GLU A 420 -9.16 -7.01 -10.19
C GLU A 420 -8.92 -7.85 -8.93
N GLU A 421 -8.25 -9.00 -9.05
CA GLU A 421 -7.85 -9.82 -7.91
C GLU A 421 -6.84 -9.07 -7.03
N ALA A 422 -5.86 -8.39 -7.64
CA ALA A 422 -4.89 -7.56 -6.94
C ALA A 422 -5.58 -6.49 -6.07
N LEU A 423 -6.65 -5.88 -6.57
CA LEU A 423 -7.40 -4.89 -5.81
C LEU A 423 -8.10 -5.53 -4.61
N GLN A 424 -8.72 -6.71 -4.77
CA GLN A 424 -9.35 -7.42 -3.65
C GLN A 424 -8.33 -7.83 -2.58
N LEU A 425 -7.16 -8.32 -3.01
CA LEU A 425 -6.06 -8.69 -2.11
C LEU A 425 -5.52 -7.47 -1.36
N ALA A 426 -5.30 -6.34 -2.04
CA ALA A 426 -4.83 -5.11 -1.40
C ALA A 426 -5.87 -4.56 -0.40
N LEU A 427 -7.15 -4.58 -0.74
CA LEU A 427 -8.24 -4.20 0.16
C LEU A 427 -8.31 -5.13 1.38
N LYS A 428 -8.10 -6.43 1.19
CA LYS A 428 -8.06 -7.40 2.29
C LYS A 428 -6.89 -7.12 3.25
N ALA A 429 -5.71 -6.81 2.74
CA ALA A 429 -4.57 -6.41 3.57
C ALA A 429 -4.88 -5.16 4.42
N ALA A 430 -5.45 -4.13 3.79
CA ALA A 430 -5.86 -2.90 4.48
C ALA A 430 -7.01 -3.12 5.50
N GLN A 431 -7.89 -4.10 5.25
CA GLN A 431 -8.93 -4.48 6.22
C GLN A 431 -8.34 -5.22 7.42
N LEU A 432 -7.34 -6.08 7.20
CA LEU A 432 -6.72 -6.89 8.25
C LEU A 432 -5.88 -6.04 9.20
N GLU A 433 -5.16 -5.05 8.68
CA GLU A 433 -4.29 -4.14 9.43
C GLU A 433 -4.59 -2.67 9.04
N PRO A 434 -5.69 -2.08 9.55
CA PRO A 434 -6.13 -0.75 9.14
C PRO A 434 -5.15 0.37 9.52
N GLY A 435 -4.33 0.16 10.56
CA GLY A 435 -3.28 1.10 10.97
C GLY A 435 -1.99 1.05 10.16
N GLU A 436 -1.80 0.04 9.30
CA GLU A 436 -0.59 -0.09 8.49
C GLU A 436 -0.73 0.70 7.18
N LEU A 437 -0.04 1.83 7.12
CA LEU A 437 -0.09 2.78 6.02
C LEU A 437 0.33 2.15 4.68
N ALA A 438 1.31 1.24 4.71
CA ALA A 438 1.81 0.57 3.52
C ALA A 438 0.69 -0.18 2.76
N HIS A 439 -0.33 -0.69 3.45
CA HIS A 439 -1.45 -1.40 2.81
C HIS A 439 -2.37 -0.45 2.04
N HIS A 440 -2.64 0.74 2.59
CA HIS A 440 -3.43 1.77 1.89
C HIS A 440 -2.72 2.30 0.65
N ILE A 441 -1.40 2.48 0.75
CA ILE A 441 -0.55 2.84 -0.41
C ILE A 441 -0.60 1.73 -1.47
N ASN A 442 -0.62 0.46 -1.06
CA ASN A 442 -0.72 -0.65 -2.00
C ASN A 442 -2.06 -0.64 -2.75
N VAL A 443 -3.18 -0.40 -2.07
CA VAL A 443 -4.50 -0.23 -2.73
C VAL A 443 -4.43 0.87 -3.79
N ALA A 444 -3.89 2.03 -3.43
CA ALA A 444 -3.74 3.14 -4.36
C ALA A 444 -2.80 2.80 -5.53
N SER A 445 -1.72 2.07 -5.28
CA SER A 445 -0.80 1.58 -6.32
C SER A 445 -1.48 0.64 -7.30
N VAL A 446 -2.29 -0.32 -6.83
CA VAL A 446 -3.07 -1.20 -7.71
C VAL A 446 -4.03 -0.38 -8.57
N LEU A 447 -4.73 0.60 -8.00
CA LEU A 447 -5.63 1.49 -8.74
C LEU A 447 -4.91 2.29 -9.83
N LEU A 448 -3.66 2.74 -9.59
CA LEU A 448 -2.85 3.37 -10.63
C LEU A 448 -2.57 2.42 -11.79
N HIS A 449 -2.25 1.15 -11.51
CA HIS A 449 -2.03 0.13 -12.55
C HIS A 449 -3.33 -0.21 -13.32
N MET A 450 -4.49 -0.03 -12.69
CA MET A 450 -5.81 -0.14 -13.34
C MET A 450 -6.20 1.12 -14.16
N GLY A 451 -5.38 2.18 -14.15
CA GLY A 451 -5.74 3.47 -14.75
C GLY A 451 -6.76 4.29 -13.96
N ARG A 452 -7.10 3.88 -12.74
CA ARG A 452 -8.08 4.54 -11.84
C ARG A 452 -7.38 5.58 -10.94
N ALA A 453 -6.70 6.53 -11.57
CA ALA A 453 -5.82 7.47 -10.87
C ALA A 453 -6.56 8.45 -9.94
N ASP A 454 -7.79 8.85 -10.28
CA ASP A 454 -8.61 9.72 -9.43
C ASP A 454 -8.85 9.09 -8.04
N GLU A 455 -9.16 7.79 -8.02
CA GLU A 455 -9.39 7.05 -6.79
C GLU A 455 -8.11 6.85 -5.99
N ALA A 456 -6.99 6.57 -6.67
CA ALA A 456 -5.67 6.45 -6.04
C ALA A 456 -5.26 7.76 -5.34
N VAL A 457 -5.46 8.90 -6.01
CA VAL A 457 -5.21 10.24 -5.43
C VAL A 457 -6.11 10.48 -4.23
N GLY A 458 -7.40 10.13 -4.31
CA GLY A 458 -8.34 10.25 -3.20
C GLY A 458 -7.93 9.44 -1.96
N ILE A 459 -7.44 8.21 -2.15
CA ILE A 459 -6.90 7.38 -1.05
C ILE A 459 -5.66 8.03 -0.44
N ALA A 460 -4.68 8.42 -1.27
CA ALA A 460 -3.44 9.04 -0.80
C ALA A 460 -3.69 10.34 -0.03
N GLN A 461 -4.66 11.17 -0.45
CA GLN A 461 -5.05 12.38 0.27
C GLN A 461 -5.69 12.09 1.63
N ARG A 462 -6.56 11.07 1.73
CA ARG A 462 -7.14 10.66 3.02
C ARG A 462 -6.06 10.12 3.96
N ALA A 463 -5.21 9.25 3.45
CA ALA A 463 -4.08 8.70 4.21
C ALA A 463 -3.14 9.81 4.70
N LEU A 464 -2.88 10.84 3.87
CA LEU A 464 -2.03 11.97 4.26
C LEU A 464 -2.62 12.79 5.42
N LYS A 465 -3.95 12.94 5.47
CA LYS A 465 -4.64 13.60 6.60
C LYS A 465 -4.60 12.77 7.89
N ALA A 466 -4.55 11.45 7.77
CA ALA A 466 -4.45 10.53 8.89
C ALA A 466 -3.00 10.28 9.36
N ALA A 467 -1.99 10.71 8.59
CA ALA A 467 -0.58 10.50 8.92
C ALA A 467 -0.18 11.23 10.22
N ARG A 468 0.60 10.56 11.07
CA ARG A 468 1.00 11.06 12.39
C ARG A 468 2.51 11.16 12.58
N SER A 469 3.32 10.61 11.68
CA SER A 469 4.77 10.83 11.67
C SER A 469 5.22 11.60 10.44
N ASP A 470 6.36 12.29 10.56
CA ASP A 470 6.97 12.99 9.43
C ASP A 470 7.34 12.02 8.31
N ASP A 471 7.80 10.82 8.66
CA ASP A 471 8.15 9.78 7.69
C ASP A 471 6.92 9.29 6.92
N GLN A 472 5.79 9.08 7.60
CA GLN A 472 4.52 8.75 6.96
C GLN A 472 4.06 9.87 6.04
N ARG A 473 4.12 11.13 6.50
CA ARG A 473 3.75 12.31 5.71
C ARG A 473 4.61 12.43 4.46
N ALA A 474 5.93 12.29 4.59
CA ALA A 474 6.87 12.37 3.48
C ALA A 474 6.64 11.26 2.45
N ALA A 475 6.45 10.01 2.89
CA ALA A 475 6.16 8.88 2.02
C ALA A 475 4.86 9.08 1.23
N LEU A 476 3.81 9.58 1.88
CA LEU A 476 2.52 9.85 1.25
C LEU A 476 2.54 11.04 0.31
N GLN A 477 3.29 12.10 0.65
CA GLN A 477 3.49 13.24 -0.25
C GLN A 477 4.22 12.81 -1.52
N SER A 478 5.26 11.98 -1.38
CA SER A 478 5.97 11.40 -2.53
C SER A 478 5.04 10.56 -3.40
N PHE A 479 4.26 9.66 -2.79
CA PHE A 479 3.29 8.85 -3.52
C PHE A 479 2.18 9.70 -4.17
N LEU A 480 1.63 10.68 -3.47
CA LEU A 480 0.58 11.57 -3.97
C LEU A 480 1.07 12.39 -5.17
N LEU A 481 2.32 12.86 -5.14
CA LEU A 481 2.94 13.53 -6.28
C LEU A 481 2.97 12.60 -7.50
N HIS A 482 3.45 11.36 -7.31
CA HIS A 482 3.47 10.36 -8.37
C HIS A 482 2.07 10.06 -8.92
N ALA A 483 1.10 9.81 -8.04
CA ALA A 483 -0.29 9.53 -8.41
C ALA A 483 -0.91 10.69 -9.19
N THR A 484 -0.66 11.94 -8.79
CA THR A 484 -1.14 13.14 -9.49
C THR A 484 -0.52 13.29 -10.88
N GLN A 485 0.76 12.96 -11.03
CA GLN A 485 1.41 12.94 -12.36
C GLN A 485 0.81 11.87 -13.28
N VAL A 486 0.52 10.68 -12.76
CA VAL A 486 -0.19 9.62 -13.51
C VAL A 486 -1.59 10.07 -13.90
N GLN A 487 -2.34 10.65 -12.95
CA GLN A 487 -3.68 11.22 -13.18
C GLN A 487 -3.66 12.26 -14.31
N GLY A 488 -2.72 13.20 -14.28
CA GLY A 488 -2.57 14.22 -15.33
C GLY A 488 -2.28 13.61 -16.71
N ARG A 489 -1.39 12.60 -16.78
CA ARG A 489 -1.08 11.89 -18.03
C ARG A 489 -2.28 11.14 -18.59
N LEU A 490 -3.04 10.44 -17.75
CA LEU A 490 -4.24 9.71 -18.17
C LEU A 490 -5.35 10.67 -18.61
N ALA A 491 -5.53 11.79 -17.91
CA ALA A 491 -6.48 12.82 -18.29
C ALA A 491 -6.10 13.48 -19.63
N GLN A 492 -4.82 13.73 -19.87
CA GLN A 492 -4.35 14.25 -21.17
C GLN A 492 -4.60 13.24 -22.28
N LYS A 493 -4.19 11.98 -22.08
CA LYS A 493 -4.42 10.91 -23.06
C LYS A 493 -5.90 10.78 -23.42
N LYS A 494 -6.79 10.85 -22.44
CA LYS A 494 -8.24 10.82 -22.66
C LYS A 494 -8.73 12.02 -23.49
N ARG A 495 -8.24 13.23 -23.21
CA ARG A 495 -8.53 14.42 -24.02
C ARG A 495 -8.05 14.25 -25.47
N ASP A 496 -6.83 13.77 -25.67
CA ASP A 496 -6.25 13.56 -27.00
C ASP A 496 -7.08 12.52 -27.81
N GLU A 497 -7.53 11.45 -27.14
CA GLU A 497 -8.41 10.42 -27.74
C GLU A 497 -9.79 11.00 -28.10
N GLU A 498 -10.38 11.83 -27.24
CA GLU A 498 -11.66 12.50 -27.48
C GLU A 498 -11.57 13.50 -28.64
N GLU A 499 -10.49 14.30 -28.70
CA GLU A 499 -10.22 15.24 -29.79
C GLU A 499 -9.99 14.51 -31.12
N SER A 500 -9.21 13.42 -31.10
CA SER A 500 -8.98 12.58 -32.29
C SER A 500 -10.28 11.95 -32.81
N ALA A 501 -11.11 11.40 -31.91
CA ALA A 501 -12.40 10.83 -32.26
C ALA A 501 -13.38 11.89 -32.79
N ALA A 502 -13.37 13.11 -32.23
CA ALA A 502 -14.17 14.22 -32.73
C ALA A 502 -13.74 14.68 -34.13
N ALA A 503 -12.43 14.80 -34.37
CA ALA A 503 -11.87 15.15 -35.68
C ALA A 503 -12.21 14.09 -36.74
N GLN A 504 -12.13 12.81 -36.39
CA GLN A 504 -12.50 11.71 -37.29
C GLN A 504 -13.99 11.77 -37.68
N LYS A 505 -14.89 11.99 -36.71
CA LYS A 505 -16.32 12.16 -36.97
C LYS A 505 -16.60 13.38 -37.86
N GLN A 506 -15.94 14.52 -37.63
CA GLN A 506 -16.08 15.69 -38.47
C GLN A 506 -15.62 15.41 -39.91
N GLY A 507 -14.49 14.72 -40.09
CA GLY A 507 -14.00 14.30 -41.40
C GLY A 507 -14.97 13.39 -42.15
N GLU A 508 -15.63 12.47 -41.46
CA GLU A 508 -16.69 11.62 -42.04
C GLU A 508 -17.93 12.41 -42.45
N VAL A 509 -18.38 13.36 -41.61
CA VAL A 509 -19.50 14.26 -41.93
C VAL A 509 -19.17 15.12 -43.15
N GLU A 510 -17.95 15.67 -43.22
CA GLU A 510 -17.56 16.50 -44.35
C GLU A 510 -17.41 15.69 -45.65
N LYS A 511 -16.90 14.45 -45.56
CA LYS A 511 -16.86 13.52 -46.69
C LYS A 511 -18.26 13.15 -47.19
N ALA A 512 -19.20 12.88 -46.28
CA ALA A 512 -20.59 12.61 -46.63
C ALA A 512 -21.26 13.83 -47.30
N ARG A 513 -21.00 15.04 -46.79
CA ARG A 513 -21.49 16.29 -47.38
C ARG A 513 -20.97 16.49 -48.80
N ARG A 514 -19.66 16.31 -49.02
CA ARG A 514 -19.05 16.42 -50.36
C ARG A 514 -19.62 15.39 -51.34
N GLU A 515 -19.90 14.17 -50.90
CA GLU A 515 -20.54 13.15 -51.75
C GLU A 515 -21.98 13.51 -52.11
N GLN A 516 -22.72 14.12 -51.18
CA GLN A 516 -24.09 14.57 -51.42
C GLN A 516 -24.14 15.77 -52.39
N GLU A 517 -23.22 16.74 -52.20
CA GLU A 517 -23.02 17.87 -53.12
C GLU A 517 -22.65 17.39 -54.54
N ARG A 518 -21.77 16.38 -54.65
CA ARG A 518 -21.39 15.77 -55.92
C ARG A 518 -22.59 15.13 -56.64
N LYS A 519 -23.39 14.33 -55.94
CA LYS A 519 -24.60 13.70 -56.50
C LYS A 519 -25.62 14.73 -56.98
N ALA A 520 -25.82 15.80 -56.22
CA ALA A 520 -26.72 16.89 -56.61
C ALA A 520 -26.23 17.61 -57.89
N ALA A 521 -24.92 17.85 -58.00
CA ALA A 521 -24.33 18.45 -59.19
C ALA A 521 -24.47 17.55 -60.43
N GLU A 522 -24.24 16.25 -60.29
CA GLU A 522 -24.44 15.26 -61.37
C GLU A 522 -25.91 15.21 -61.85
N GLU A 523 -26.87 15.35 -60.94
CA GLU A 523 -28.30 15.37 -61.28
C GLU A 523 -28.71 16.65 -62.00
N ILE A 524 -28.22 17.81 -61.56
CA ILE A 524 -28.43 19.09 -62.25
C ILE A 524 -27.87 19.02 -63.67
N ALA A 525 -26.66 18.47 -63.85
CA ALA A 525 -26.04 18.30 -65.16
C ALA A 525 -26.90 17.41 -66.09
N ARG A 526 -27.42 16.29 -65.59
CA ARG A 526 -28.35 15.42 -66.34
C ARG A 526 -29.63 16.14 -66.76
N GLN A 527 -30.21 16.96 -65.89
CA GLN A 527 -31.42 17.73 -66.20
C GLN A 527 -31.14 18.77 -67.29
N GLN A 528 -29.98 19.42 -67.24
CA GLN A 528 -29.55 20.39 -68.26
C GLN A 528 -29.29 19.72 -69.62
N GLU A 529 -28.65 18.55 -69.66
CA GLU A 529 -28.48 17.77 -70.88
C GLU A 529 -29.82 17.32 -71.47
N ALA A 530 -30.76 16.85 -70.63
CA ALA A 530 -32.10 16.46 -71.08
C ALA A 530 -32.90 17.66 -71.64
N ALA A 531 -32.74 18.85 -71.05
CA ALA A 531 -33.32 20.09 -71.55
C ALA A 531 -32.71 20.53 -72.89
N ALA A 532 -31.39 20.41 -73.04
CA ALA A 532 -30.68 20.70 -74.28
C ALA A 532 -31.07 19.74 -75.41
N GLN A 533 -31.29 18.46 -75.11
CA GLN A 533 -31.78 17.47 -76.09
C GLN A 533 -33.22 17.72 -76.52
N LYS A 534 -34.09 18.25 -75.63
CA LYS A 534 -35.46 18.67 -75.99
C LYS A 534 -35.51 19.94 -76.85
N ALA A 535 -34.45 20.73 -76.89
CA ALA A 535 -34.39 21.98 -77.67
C ALA A 535 -33.92 21.81 -79.14
N SER A 536 -33.67 20.57 -79.60
CA SER A 536 -33.17 20.30 -80.95
C SER A 536 -34.27 19.78 -81.90
N LYS A 537 -34.59 20.56 -82.94
CA LYS A 537 -35.25 20.11 -84.19
C LYS A 537 -34.32 20.35 -85.39
N PRO A 538 -34.42 19.56 -86.48
CA PRO A 538 -33.30 19.26 -87.36
C PRO A 538 -33.21 20.17 -88.59
N GLY A 539 -31.98 20.47 -89.03
CA GLY A 539 -31.71 21.18 -90.28
C GLY A 539 -30.29 20.98 -90.83
N LYS A 540 -30.16 19.94 -91.69
CA LYS A 540 -29.18 19.70 -92.77
C LYS A 540 -27.69 20.05 -92.56
N SER A 541 -26.85 19.01 -92.53
CA SER A 541 -25.47 19.08 -93.03
C SER A 541 -25.45 19.25 -94.56
N PRO A 542 -24.38 19.87 -95.09
CA PRO A 542 -23.46 19.04 -95.87
C PRO A 542 -21.98 19.32 -95.63
N ALA A 543 -21.21 18.26 -95.89
CA ALA A 543 -19.86 18.20 -96.45
C ALA A 543 -18.67 18.84 -95.69
N GLY A 544 -17.90 17.95 -95.04
CA GLY A 544 -16.48 17.72 -95.31
C GLY A 544 -15.51 18.89 -95.18
N VAL A 545 -14.73 18.89 -94.08
CA VAL A 545 -13.30 19.27 -94.12
C VAL A 545 -12.53 18.36 -93.15
N SER A 546 -11.55 17.66 -93.70
CA SER A 546 -10.50 16.94 -92.98
C SER A 546 -9.44 17.93 -92.47
N ARG A 547 -8.98 17.69 -91.23
CA ARG A 547 -7.68 18.03 -90.62
C ARG A 547 -7.07 19.40 -90.95
N ALA A 548 -7.16 20.31 -89.98
CA ALA A 548 -6.09 21.25 -89.67
C ALA A 548 -5.86 21.22 -88.16
N ALA A 549 -4.61 21.05 -87.73
CA ALA A 549 -4.21 21.25 -86.34
C ALA A 549 -4.61 22.69 -85.95
N GLY A 550 -5.63 22.81 -85.09
CA GLY A 550 -6.17 24.09 -84.67
C GLY A 550 -5.11 24.86 -83.89
N ARG A 551 -4.84 26.10 -84.30
CA ARG A 551 -4.07 27.04 -83.48
C ARG A 551 -4.74 27.15 -82.10
N PRO A 552 -3.95 27.24 -81.01
CA PRO A 552 -4.48 27.52 -79.68
C PRO A 552 -5.46 28.71 -79.73
N ALA A 553 -6.65 28.52 -79.18
CA ALA A 553 -7.59 29.61 -78.96
C ALA A 553 -7.15 30.38 -77.70
N ALA A 554 -7.43 31.68 -77.64
CA ALA A 554 -7.17 32.49 -76.45
C ALA A 554 -8.44 33.21 -76.01
N MET A 555 -8.70 33.24 -74.71
CA MET A 555 -9.87 33.89 -74.11
C MET A 555 -9.47 34.72 -72.90
N GLU A 556 -10.07 35.91 -72.77
CA GLU A 556 -9.88 36.80 -71.62
C GLU A 556 -11.13 36.82 -70.75
N GLY A 557 -10.96 36.81 -69.44
CA GLY A 557 -12.07 36.88 -68.49
C GLY A 557 -11.61 36.88 -67.05
N LYS A 558 -12.58 36.88 -66.13
CA LYS A 558 -12.31 36.79 -64.69
C LYS A 558 -12.48 35.35 -64.23
N VAL A 559 -11.51 34.83 -63.47
CA VAL A 559 -11.58 33.49 -62.91
C VAL A 559 -12.68 33.47 -61.85
N ALA A 560 -13.80 32.82 -62.15
CA ALA A 560 -14.97 32.75 -61.28
C ALA A 560 -14.82 31.64 -60.24
N ASN A 561 -14.27 30.49 -60.64
CA ASN A 561 -14.02 29.38 -59.75
C ASN A 561 -12.76 28.60 -60.15
N VAL A 562 -12.08 28.03 -59.16
CA VAL A 562 -10.89 27.19 -59.32
C VAL A 562 -11.10 25.94 -58.48
N THR A 563 -11.00 24.76 -59.08
CA THR A 563 -11.10 23.49 -58.36
C THR A 563 -9.91 22.63 -58.73
N CYS A 564 -9.23 22.07 -57.73
CA CYS A 564 -8.10 21.18 -57.97
C CYS A 564 -8.47 19.76 -57.51
N GLY A 565 -8.22 18.79 -58.39
CA GLY A 565 -8.59 17.40 -58.20
C GLY A 565 -7.39 16.48 -57.89
N PRO A 566 -7.65 15.18 -57.69
CA PRO A 566 -6.60 14.16 -57.56
C PRO A 566 -5.68 14.19 -58.80
N GLY A 567 -4.37 14.03 -58.60
CA GLY A 567 -3.39 14.01 -59.70
C GLY A 567 -2.86 15.38 -60.14
N MET A 568 -3.11 16.44 -59.37
CA MET A 568 -2.74 17.84 -59.69
C MET A 568 -3.57 18.43 -60.86
N ALA A 569 -4.75 17.86 -61.11
CA ALA A 569 -5.67 18.41 -62.09
C ALA A 569 -6.24 19.76 -61.62
N ILE A 570 -6.50 20.68 -62.55
CA ILE A 570 -7.15 21.96 -62.28
C ILE A 570 -8.32 22.18 -63.25
N ASP A 571 -9.44 22.61 -62.69
CA ASP A 571 -10.62 23.09 -63.40
C ASP A 571 -10.79 24.58 -63.10
N LEU A 572 -10.84 25.38 -64.16
CA LEU A 572 -11.03 26.82 -64.13
C LEU A 572 -12.35 27.18 -64.80
N THR A 573 -13.19 27.92 -64.10
CA THR A 573 -14.36 28.56 -64.72
C THR A 573 -14.03 30.02 -65.02
N LEU A 574 -13.99 30.39 -66.30
CA LEU A 574 -13.72 31.76 -66.73
C LEU A 574 -15.03 32.46 -67.10
N GLY A 575 -15.33 33.58 -66.44
CA GLY A 575 -16.49 34.42 -66.74
C GLY A 575 -16.14 35.53 -67.74
N THR A 576 -16.86 35.60 -68.86
CA THR A 576 -16.63 36.59 -69.95
C THR A 576 -17.77 37.60 -70.11
N GLY A 577 -18.59 37.78 -69.07
CA GLY A 577 -19.69 38.75 -69.05
C GLY A 577 -20.99 38.27 -69.69
N SER A 578 -20.93 37.38 -70.70
CA SER A 578 -22.11 36.78 -71.35
C SER A 578 -22.14 35.25 -71.35
N ALA A 579 -21.06 34.58 -70.93
CA ALA A 579 -20.99 33.12 -70.75
C ALA A 579 -19.90 32.74 -69.71
N ALA A 580 -19.97 31.51 -69.20
CA ALA A 580 -18.94 30.88 -68.38
C ALA A 580 -18.34 29.70 -69.14
N MET A 581 -17.00 29.63 -69.23
CA MET A 581 -16.28 28.53 -69.89
C MET A 581 -15.55 27.69 -68.84
N LEU A 582 -15.67 26.36 -68.95
CA LEU A 582 -14.92 25.42 -68.13
C LEU A 582 -13.64 25.03 -68.86
N LEU A 583 -12.49 25.25 -68.24
CA LEU A 583 -11.19 24.92 -68.78
C LEU A 583 -10.48 23.95 -67.85
N HIS A 584 -9.91 22.89 -68.39
CA HIS A 584 -9.32 21.80 -67.63
C HIS A 584 -7.85 21.62 -67.97
N ALA A 585 -7.04 21.20 -67.01
CA ALA A 585 -5.75 20.58 -67.26
C ALA A 585 -5.49 19.47 -66.23
N ASP A 586 -5.00 18.32 -66.71
CA ASP A 586 -4.72 17.15 -65.86
C ASP A 586 -3.57 17.40 -64.88
N ASN A 587 -2.70 18.38 -65.14
CA ASN A 587 -1.59 18.75 -64.27
C ASN A 587 -1.24 20.24 -64.38
N TYR A 588 -1.57 21.03 -63.37
CA TYR A 588 -1.32 22.48 -63.38
C TYR A 588 0.16 22.88 -63.28
N PHE A 589 1.09 21.99 -62.93
CA PHE A 589 2.53 22.27 -62.98
C PHE A 589 3.08 22.34 -64.41
N LYS A 590 2.33 21.83 -65.40
CA LYS A 590 2.70 21.90 -66.82
C LYS A 590 2.15 23.15 -67.53
N ILE A 591 1.33 23.94 -66.83
CA ILE A 591 0.79 25.18 -67.38
C ILE A 591 1.82 26.28 -67.20
N GLU A 592 2.13 26.99 -68.28
CA GLU A 592 2.95 28.19 -68.17
C GLU A 592 2.13 29.34 -67.58
N PHE A 593 2.57 29.83 -66.43
CA PHE A 593 2.04 31.04 -65.80
C PHE A 593 2.99 32.19 -66.05
N TYR A 594 2.48 33.25 -66.66
CA TYR A 594 3.26 34.46 -66.86
C TYR A 594 2.38 35.70 -66.71
N SER A 595 3.04 36.84 -66.59
CA SER A 595 2.39 38.12 -66.40
C SER A 595 3.38 39.23 -66.75
N THR A 596 2.91 40.25 -67.46
CA THR A 596 3.74 41.40 -67.81
C THR A 596 3.72 42.48 -66.71
N ASN A 597 2.65 42.56 -65.91
CA ASN A 597 2.36 43.71 -65.05
C ASN A 597 2.09 43.34 -63.57
N TRP A 598 2.15 42.05 -63.23
CA TRP A 598 1.86 41.52 -61.90
C TRP A 598 2.92 40.47 -61.50
N ARG A 599 3.44 40.57 -60.27
CA ARG A 599 4.34 39.56 -59.70
C ARG A 599 3.55 38.61 -58.79
N PRO A 600 3.65 37.29 -59.00
CA PRO A 600 3.08 36.31 -58.07
C PRO A 600 3.83 36.34 -56.71
N PRO A 601 3.16 35.99 -55.59
CA PRO A 601 3.80 35.77 -54.30
C PRO A 601 4.75 34.56 -54.34
N ASP A 602 5.77 34.53 -53.47
CA ASP A 602 6.86 33.54 -53.49
C ASP A 602 6.39 32.08 -53.38
N ASN A 603 5.21 31.82 -52.83
CA ASN A 603 4.56 30.51 -52.74
C ASN A 603 3.25 30.45 -53.54
N PHE A 604 3.27 30.89 -54.81
CA PHE A 604 2.07 30.93 -55.63
C PHE A 604 1.49 29.52 -55.88
N GLN A 605 0.36 29.22 -55.24
CA GLN A 605 -0.44 28.03 -55.49
C GLN A 605 -1.63 28.37 -56.41
N PRO A 606 -1.66 27.87 -57.66
CA PRO A 606 -2.73 28.18 -58.63
C PRO A 606 -4.14 27.93 -58.09
N CYS A 607 -4.32 26.84 -57.33
CA CYS A 607 -5.59 26.43 -56.75
C CYS A 607 -6.17 27.41 -55.73
N GLN A 608 -5.30 28.17 -55.04
CA GLN A 608 -5.71 29.11 -53.99
C GLN A 608 -5.72 30.55 -54.50
N HIS A 609 -4.83 30.88 -55.42
CA HIS A 609 -4.52 32.27 -55.76
C HIS A 609 -5.08 32.74 -57.11
N LEU A 610 -5.54 31.86 -58.00
CA LEU A 610 -6.12 32.28 -59.28
C LEU A 610 -7.53 32.86 -59.16
N GLY A 611 -8.26 32.50 -58.10
CA GLY A 611 -9.64 32.92 -57.89
C GLY A 611 -9.81 34.44 -57.94
N GLY A 612 -10.71 34.91 -58.79
CA GLY A 612 -11.03 36.33 -58.93
C GLY A 612 -10.04 37.17 -59.74
N LEU A 613 -8.92 36.61 -60.22
CA LEU A 613 -8.01 37.35 -61.10
C LEU A 613 -8.57 37.47 -62.51
N ALA A 614 -8.24 38.58 -63.19
CA ALA A 614 -8.45 38.70 -64.62
C ALA A 614 -7.27 38.00 -65.33
N VAL A 615 -7.59 37.15 -66.29
CA VAL A 615 -6.60 36.30 -66.96
C VAL A 615 -6.90 36.21 -68.45
N LYS A 616 -5.87 35.96 -69.23
CA LYS A 616 -5.96 35.45 -70.60
C LYS A 616 -5.50 34.00 -70.62
N VAL A 617 -6.37 33.09 -71.03
CA VAL A 617 -6.08 31.66 -71.07
C VAL A 617 -5.93 31.22 -72.52
N ALA A 618 -4.79 30.63 -72.86
CA ALA A 618 -4.59 29.91 -74.12
C ALA A 618 -5.01 28.44 -73.92
N TYR A 619 -5.82 27.90 -74.82
CA TYR A 619 -6.39 26.56 -74.68
C TYR A 619 -6.66 25.88 -76.03
N ASN A 620 -6.73 24.55 -76.00
CA ASN A 620 -7.24 23.74 -77.12
C ASN A 620 -8.72 23.45 -76.90
N ALA A 621 -9.59 23.85 -77.83
CA ALA A 621 -11.02 23.56 -77.72
C ALA A 621 -11.29 22.05 -77.88
N VAL A 622 -12.17 21.48 -77.06
CA VAL A 622 -12.58 20.08 -77.17
C VAL A 622 -13.67 19.96 -78.24
N GLN A 623 -13.42 19.16 -79.27
CA GLN A 623 -14.33 19.00 -80.40
C GLN A 623 -15.71 18.48 -79.93
N GLY A 624 -16.78 19.21 -80.27
CA GLY A 624 -18.15 18.89 -79.86
C GLY A 624 -18.58 19.43 -78.49
N LYS A 625 -17.71 20.11 -77.74
CA LYS A 625 -18.03 20.75 -76.46
C LYS A 625 -17.66 22.24 -76.48
N PRO A 626 -18.59 23.15 -76.87
CA PRO A 626 -18.26 24.56 -77.12
C PRO A 626 -17.81 25.35 -75.87
N TYR A 627 -17.94 24.77 -74.68
CA TYR A 627 -17.58 25.41 -73.39
C TYR A 627 -16.53 24.62 -72.60
N VAL A 628 -15.81 23.68 -73.24
CA VAL A 628 -14.75 22.87 -72.61
C VAL A 628 -13.45 22.97 -73.42
N GLY A 629 -12.35 23.30 -72.76
CA GLY A 629 -11.03 23.41 -73.39
C GLY A 629 -9.89 22.94 -72.49
N GLU A 630 -8.81 22.45 -73.09
CA GLU A 630 -7.59 22.04 -72.37
C GLU A 630 -6.62 23.23 -72.24
N ILE A 631 -6.23 23.57 -71.01
CA ILE A 631 -5.40 24.75 -70.72
C ILE A 631 -3.97 24.51 -71.18
N LEU A 632 -3.42 25.47 -71.93
CA LEU A 632 -2.02 25.47 -72.35
C LEU A 632 -1.18 26.46 -71.54
N ALA A 633 -1.67 27.69 -71.40
CA ALA A 633 -0.98 28.74 -70.66
C ALA A 633 -1.96 29.77 -70.08
N ILE A 634 -1.56 30.43 -69.01
CA ILE A 634 -2.35 31.46 -68.33
C ILE A 634 -1.50 32.71 -68.14
N GLU A 635 -1.94 33.80 -68.76
CA GLU A 635 -1.43 35.13 -68.53
C GLU A 635 -2.30 35.84 -67.48
N VAL A 636 -1.73 36.22 -66.34
CA VAL A 636 -2.46 37.00 -65.34
C VAL A 636 -2.42 38.48 -65.71
N LYS A 637 -3.59 39.07 -65.96
CA LYS A 637 -3.76 40.49 -66.27
C LYS A 637 -4.34 41.18 -65.04
N ARG A 638 -3.51 41.92 -64.32
CA ARG A 638 -3.96 42.72 -63.18
C ARG A 638 -3.94 44.19 -63.51
#